data_AF-A0A8J1VRL2-F1
#
_entry.id   AF-A0A8J1VRL2-F1
#
_cell.length_a   1.000
_cell.length_b   1.000
_cell.length_c   1.000
_cell.angle_alpha   90.00
_cell.angle_beta   90.00
_cell.angle_gamma   90.00
#
_symmetry.space_group_name_H-M   'P 1'
#
loop_
_entity.id
_entity.type
_entity.pdbx_description
1 polymer ?
#
loop_
_entity_poly.entity_id
_entity_poly.type
_entity_poly.pdbx_seq_one_letter_code
_entity_poly.pdbx_strand_id
1 'polypeptide(L)'
;MSSVDIIRRSTSSNNSLDLPSLQPLSHDHALLSSDSFDVDAFLVSRVHIPLEELRGELRLYLNQLREELVQLINDDYEEFISLGTGLRGEGERLRRLETPLRRLTEEVEDVRGILLSHQEAVQGRLKDRTALREERALLDLLSRIFETLARAETLLAESVDEDRTKVVTRVAGEYTQLVYLVEKARAERCAIVDSVTQRIESIKTALSQDLSTILVEAVQDASVSLRQCLRTYELIEGWKEAEEVVRTLIRAFCRQTITITALAPSSPLVPVTPHPLANPFDRSSRLSEDSPLAALLNRVLDHIETYRLLMTVSEEVSEHFDFFARVVWPEVSEAISDGLGSVIFAAGRPDELHRHYTTTHRFIGLLESLAPSSRAITSMRLTPSYESFERRWQLPVYFQLRWKEIVSTFETSLTSTGEAGNWALPQSAAAWQAIRTCWDDEIFIAELASRFWRLSLQIVSRYGSWLKTTVDGLTSDDGEDDAALKTAASAVQDLHMLKSRTSQLDAAKAIGSENLDIPTIHFEDVIISIITRRSLESLKLVRSVASQFRATPSRGTEITPSYFVPSIMAPLHALFASRPSLRASYGSIWSLRVVDSVLSSYAGILASVRQMEDLLRRHRRSKRTGFSLFGSSGTGDGEEDVEEERFSKQMRIDIEALRRDAEGLGVNVGSLDSWRELGEVLERPAE
;
A
#
# COMPACT_ATOMS: atom_id res chain seq x y z
N MET A 1 6.56 -31.77 61.65
CA MET A 1 5.18 -31.92 62.15
C MET A 1 5.21 -31.41 63.59
N SER A 2 4.96 -30.11 63.78
CA SER A 2 3.66 -29.48 64.04
C SER A 2 3.12 -29.75 65.45
N SER A 3 2.56 -28.67 65.99
CA SER A 3 1.62 -28.57 67.11
C SER A 3 2.30 -28.31 68.45
N VAL A 4 2.31 -27.06 68.96
CA VAL A 4 1.16 -26.28 69.47
C VAL A 4 0.39 -27.11 70.48
N ASP A 5 0.44 -26.69 71.75
CA ASP A 5 -0.75 -26.65 72.60
C ASP A 5 -0.61 -25.50 73.60
N ILE A 6 -1.16 -24.36 73.17
CA ILE A 6 -1.86 -23.43 74.05
C ILE A 6 -2.94 -24.25 74.73
N ILE A 7 -3.19 -24.08 76.04
CA ILE A 7 -4.53 -23.88 76.60
C ILE A 7 -4.47 -23.76 78.13
N ARG A 8 -4.79 -22.54 78.56
CA ARG A 8 -5.83 -22.22 79.54
C ARG A 8 -5.78 -22.99 80.86
N ARG A 9 -5.19 -22.31 81.85
CA ARG A 9 -5.89 -22.16 83.13
C ARG A 9 -7.24 -21.52 82.84
N SER A 10 -8.29 -22.27 83.04
CA SER A 10 -9.15 -22.12 84.22
C SER A 10 -10.56 -22.65 83.93
N THR A 11 -11.14 -23.22 84.98
CA THR A 11 -12.57 -23.11 85.30
C THR A 11 -13.55 -23.90 84.41
N SER A 12 -13.64 -25.20 84.68
CA SER A 12 -14.87 -26.00 84.55
C SER A 12 -15.23 -26.47 85.97
N SER A 13 -16.12 -25.76 86.64
CA SER A 13 -17.56 -26.08 86.67
C SER A 13 -17.86 -27.27 87.58
N ASN A 14 -18.13 -27.00 88.84
CA ASN A 14 -19.50 -27.00 89.33
C ASN A 14 -19.43 -26.70 90.83
N ASN A 15 -19.86 -25.52 91.25
CA ASN A 15 -21.28 -25.25 91.51
C ASN A 15 -21.91 -26.26 92.48
N SER A 16 -21.15 -26.74 93.47
CA SER A 16 -21.69 -26.76 94.84
C SER A 16 -21.55 -25.34 95.40
N LEU A 17 -22.69 -24.76 95.77
CA LEU A 17 -22.75 -23.57 96.57
C LEU A 17 -22.21 -23.89 97.98
N ASP A 18 -20.89 -23.97 98.15
CA ASP A 18 -20.30 -24.26 99.46
C ASP A 18 -20.32 -22.98 100.30
N LEU A 19 -21.39 -22.87 101.09
CA LEU A 19 -21.49 -21.94 102.22
C LEU A 19 -20.13 -21.97 102.93
N PRO A 20 -19.38 -20.85 103.02
CA PRO A 20 -18.01 -20.89 103.53
C PRO A 20 -18.04 -21.33 104.99
N SER A 21 -17.82 -22.63 105.20
CA SER A 21 -17.61 -23.27 106.47
C SER A 21 -16.23 -22.82 106.96
N LEU A 22 -16.23 -22.03 108.02
CA LEU A 22 -15.07 -21.35 108.59
C LEU A 22 -13.98 -22.39 108.97
N GLN A 23 -12.97 -22.53 108.11
CA GLN A 23 -11.82 -23.43 108.30
C GLN A 23 -10.84 -22.88 109.36
N PRO A 24 -10.30 -23.75 110.25
CA PRO A 24 -9.34 -23.37 111.28
C PRO A 24 -7.99 -22.92 110.69
N LEU A 25 -7.25 -22.13 111.46
CA LEU A 25 -5.95 -21.55 111.10
C LEU A 25 -4.87 -22.63 110.83
N SER A 26 -4.19 -22.54 109.68
CA SER A 26 -3.06 -23.39 109.28
C SER A 26 -1.99 -22.61 108.50
N HIS A 27 -0.79 -23.18 108.34
CA HIS A 27 0.32 -22.57 107.57
C HIS A 27 -0.03 -22.34 106.09
N ASP A 28 -0.93 -23.14 105.54
CA ASP A 28 -1.41 -23.04 104.17
C ASP A 28 -2.39 -21.88 103.95
N HIS A 29 -2.73 -21.16 105.02
CA HIS A 29 -3.64 -20.02 104.92
C HIS A 29 -2.98 -18.89 104.12
N ALA A 30 -3.47 -18.67 102.90
CA ALA A 30 -2.87 -17.79 101.90
C ALA A 30 -2.58 -16.36 102.40
N LEU A 31 -3.37 -15.84 103.34
CA LEU A 31 -3.17 -14.50 103.91
C LEU A 31 -2.11 -14.44 105.02
N LEU A 32 -1.70 -15.57 105.59
CA LEU A 32 -0.60 -15.65 106.58
C LEU A 32 0.75 -15.93 105.92
N SER A 33 0.76 -16.56 104.74
CA SER A 33 1.98 -16.97 104.03
C SER A 33 2.47 -15.97 102.97
N SER A 34 1.84 -14.81 102.82
CA SER A 34 2.30 -13.75 101.91
C SER A 34 3.47 -12.95 102.50
N ASP A 35 4.44 -12.57 101.66
CA ASP A 35 5.66 -11.80 102.04
C ASP A 35 5.39 -10.49 102.80
N SER A 36 4.21 -9.89 102.64
CA SER A 36 3.74 -8.73 103.42
C SER A 36 2.39 -9.04 104.06
N PHE A 37 2.37 -9.27 105.37
CA PHE A 37 1.12 -9.56 106.10
C PHE A 37 0.26 -8.31 106.27
N ASP A 38 -0.96 -8.35 105.72
CA ASP A 38 -1.95 -7.26 105.84
C ASP A 38 -3.04 -7.62 106.87
N VAL A 39 -3.00 -6.93 108.01
CA VAL A 39 -3.89 -7.16 109.15
C VAL A 39 -5.35 -6.90 108.79
N ASP A 40 -5.63 -5.85 108.03
CA ASP A 40 -7.01 -5.43 107.73
C ASP A 40 -7.66 -6.42 106.78
N ALA A 41 -6.96 -6.85 105.73
CA ALA A 41 -7.44 -7.89 104.81
C ALA A 41 -7.70 -9.22 105.54
N PHE A 42 -6.82 -9.60 106.47
CA PHE A 42 -6.98 -10.80 107.28
C PHE A 42 -8.22 -10.73 108.19
N LEU A 43 -8.44 -9.61 108.87
CA LEU A 43 -9.64 -9.42 109.72
C LEU A 43 -10.92 -9.34 108.89
N VAL A 44 -10.90 -8.69 107.72
CA VAL A 44 -12.05 -8.62 106.79
C VAL A 44 -12.47 -10.02 106.33
N SER A 45 -11.52 -10.92 106.10
CA SER A 45 -11.81 -12.31 105.71
C SER A 45 -12.62 -13.09 106.77
N ARG A 46 -12.60 -12.66 108.04
CA ARG A 46 -13.23 -13.33 109.19
C ARG A 46 -14.18 -12.43 109.98
N VAL A 47 -14.84 -11.47 109.32
CA VAL A 47 -15.80 -10.52 109.93
C VAL A 47 -16.92 -11.20 110.72
N HIS A 48 -17.23 -12.46 110.41
CA HIS A 48 -18.29 -13.22 111.06
C HIS A 48 -17.89 -13.91 112.37
N ILE A 49 -16.61 -13.86 112.78
CA ILE A 49 -16.11 -14.48 114.02
C ILE A 49 -15.86 -13.40 115.09
N PRO A 50 -16.41 -13.54 116.30
CA PRO A 50 -16.14 -12.61 117.39
C PRO A 50 -14.65 -12.60 117.76
N LEU A 51 -14.11 -11.41 118.05
CA LEU A 51 -12.68 -11.21 118.29
C LEU A 51 -12.11 -12.07 119.43
N GLU A 52 -12.90 -12.42 120.46
CA GLU A 52 -12.47 -13.34 121.51
C GLU A 52 -12.10 -14.73 120.97
N GLU A 53 -12.88 -15.27 120.02
CA GLU A 53 -12.64 -16.60 119.44
C GLU A 53 -11.42 -16.56 118.51
N LEU A 54 -11.32 -15.54 117.66
CA LEU A 54 -10.16 -15.35 116.78
C LEU A 54 -8.84 -15.25 117.59
N ARG A 55 -8.88 -14.51 118.72
CA ARG A 55 -7.72 -14.41 119.61
C ARG A 55 -7.38 -15.75 120.25
N GLY A 56 -8.38 -16.57 120.55
CA GLY A 56 -8.20 -17.94 121.05
C GLY A 56 -7.46 -18.82 120.03
N GLU A 57 -7.95 -18.85 118.79
CA GLU A 57 -7.32 -19.64 117.72
C GLU A 57 -5.89 -19.18 117.40
N LEU A 58 -5.65 -17.86 117.34
CA LEU A 58 -4.30 -17.33 117.11
C LEU A 58 -3.32 -17.70 118.21
N ARG A 59 -3.78 -17.82 119.47
CA ARG A 59 -2.92 -18.24 120.58
C ARG A 59 -2.57 -19.72 120.52
N LEU A 60 -3.51 -20.57 120.09
CA LEU A 60 -3.24 -21.99 119.89
C LEU A 60 -2.22 -22.17 118.77
N TYR A 61 -2.41 -21.48 117.65
CA TYR A 61 -1.49 -21.53 116.52
C TYR A 61 -0.09 -21.00 116.87
N LEU A 62 0.02 -19.93 117.66
CA LEU A 62 1.31 -19.41 118.10
C LEU A 62 2.07 -20.40 119.00
N ASN A 63 1.38 -21.16 119.84
CA ASN A 63 2.04 -22.17 120.67
C ASN A 63 2.57 -23.32 119.83
N GLN A 64 1.83 -23.74 118.80
CA GLN A 64 2.24 -24.79 117.87
C GLN A 64 3.49 -24.37 117.08
N LEU A 65 3.48 -23.14 116.54
CA LEU A 65 4.64 -22.53 115.86
C LEU A 65 5.89 -22.47 116.74
N ARG A 66 5.74 -22.22 118.05
CA ARG A 66 6.87 -22.18 118.97
C ARG A 66 7.51 -23.54 119.19
N GLU A 67 6.70 -24.61 119.27
CA GLU A 67 7.23 -25.97 119.36
C GLU A 67 7.97 -26.36 118.08
N GLU A 68 7.41 -26.04 116.91
CA GLU A 68 8.05 -26.31 115.62
C GLU A 68 9.36 -25.54 115.43
N LEU A 69 9.41 -24.25 115.79
CA LEU A 69 10.64 -23.45 115.69
C LEU A 69 11.76 -24.03 116.56
N VAL A 70 11.45 -24.49 117.77
CA VAL A 70 12.46 -25.08 118.66
C VAL A 70 13.00 -26.39 118.09
N GLN A 71 12.15 -27.19 117.44
CA GLN A 71 12.62 -28.39 116.72
C GLN A 71 13.53 -28.02 115.56
N LEU A 72 13.12 -27.06 114.72
CA LEU A 72 13.89 -26.66 113.53
C LEU A 72 15.26 -26.05 113.90
N ILE A 73 15.33 -25.27 114.99
CA ILE A 73 16.61 -24.74 115.49
C ILE A 73 17.53 -25.85 116.01
N ASN A 74 16.98 -26.88 116.67
CA ASN A 74 17.79 -27.97 117.20
C ASN A 74 18.27 -28.91 116.09
N ASP A 75 17.41 -29.21 115.11
CA ASP A 75 17.73 -30.11 114.00
C ASP A 75 18.77 -29.49 113.05
N ASP A 76 18.66 -28.18 112.76
CA ASP A 76 19.51 -27.50 111.77
C ASP A 76 20.62 -26.61 112.39
N TYR A 77 20.95 -26.79 113.68
CA TYR A 77 21.91 -25.95 114.39
C TYR A 77 23.31 -25.88 113.71
N GLU A 78 23.79 -27.00 113.16
CA GLU A 78 25.08 -27.05 112.45
C GLU A 78 25.05 -26.28 111.13
N GLU A 79 23.97 -26.35 110.34
CA GLU A 79 23.85 -25.63 109.07
C GLU A 79 23.79 -24.12 109.28
N PHE A 80 23.00 -23.65 110.25
CA PHE A 80 22.91 -22.21 110.57
C PHE A 80 24.26 -21.62 111.01
N ILE A 81 25.06 -22.36 111.77
CA ILE A 81 26.42 -21.93 112.16
C ILE A 81 27.36 -21.95 110.94
N SER A 82 27.29 -22.97 110.08
CA SER A 82 28.15 -23.07 108.88
C SER A 82 27.87 -21.95 107.86
N LEU A 83 26.59 -21.61 107.64
CA LEU A 83 26.19 -20.52 106.74
C LEU A 83 26.49 -19.16 107.35
N GLY A 84 26.24 -19.00 108.66
CA GLY A 84 26.58 -17.80 109.42
C GLY A 84 28.09 -17.53 109.48
N THR A 85 28.93 -18.56 109.45
CA THR A 85 30.40 -18.43 109.37
C THR A 85 30.90 -18.23 107.94
N GLY A 86 30.33 -18.92 106.95
CA GLY A 86 30.71 -18.78 105.54
C GLY A 86 30.31 -17.43 104.91
N LEU A 87 29.18 -16.85 105.33
CA LEU A 87 28.75 -15.52 104.88
C LEU A 87 29.43 -14.37 105.64
N ARG A 88 30.16 -14.67 106.72
CA ARG A 88 30.89 -13.67 107.51
C ARG A 88 32.16 -13.24 106.78
N GLY A 89 32.06 -12.18 105.99
CA GLY A 89 33.19 -11.55 105.30
C GLY A 89 33.08 -11.52 103.78
N GLU A 90 32.16 -12.27 103.16
CA GLU A 90 31.95 -12.23 101.70
C GLU A 90 31.44 -10.87 101.19
N GLY A 91 30.63 -10.17 101.99
CA GLY A 91 30.23 -8.79 101.68
C GLY A 91 31.42 -7.83 101.54
N GLU A 92 32.51 -8.07 102.28
CA GLU A 92 33.74 -7.29 102.12
C GLU A 92 34.55 -7.70 100.89
N ARG A 93 34.49 -8.97 100.45
CA ARG A 93 35.14 -9.43 99.22
C ARG A 93 34.44 -8.87 97.98
N LEU A 94 33.11 -8.84 97.98
CA LEU A 94 32.31 -8.21 96.92
C LEU A 94 32.56 -6.70 96.82
N ARG A 95 32.57 -5.98 97.94
CA ARG A 95 32.96 -4.55 97.95
C ARG A 95 34.38 -4.30 97.45
N ARG A 96 35.30 -5.23 97.72
CA ARG A 96 36.67 -5.18 97.18
C ARG A 96 36.75 -5.43 95.67
N LEU A 97 35.80 -6.15 95.08
CA LEU A 97 35.75 -6.43 93.62
C LEU A 97 35.00 -5.35 92.81
N GLU A 98 34.10 -4.60 93.46
CA GLU A 98 33.38 -3.49 92.81
C GLU A 98 34.34 -2.43 92.25
N THR A 99 35.42 -2.13 92.98
CA THR A 99 36.39 -1.10 92.58
C THR A 99 37.26 -1.53 91.38
N PRO A 100 37.87 -2.74 91.31
CA PRO A 100 38.53 -3.24 90.11
C PRO A 100 37.64 -3.36 88.88
N LEU A 101 36.39 -3.82 89.04
CA LEU A 101 35.46 -3.94 87.91
C LEU A 101 35.09 -2.57 87.35
N ARG A 102 34.85 -1.58 88.22
CA ARG A 102 34.63 -0.19 87.79
C ARG A 102 35.82 0.36 87.02
N ARG A 103 37.04 0.13 87.52
CA ARG A 103 38.28 0.51 86.82
C ARG A 103 38.43 -0.16 85.46
N LEU A 104 38.16 -1.47 85.36
CA LEU A 104 38.18 -2.18 84.08
C LEU A 104 37.14 -1.65 83.10
N THR A 105 35.94 -1.30 83.57
CA THR A 105 34.93 -0.69 82.70
C THR A 105 35.34 0.71 82.24
N GLU A 106 35.97 1.50 83.11
CA GLU A 106 36.53 2.81 82.76
C GLU A 106 37.67 2.66 81.74
N GLU A 107 38.61 1.74 81.97
CA GLU A 107 39.71 1.45 81.03
C GLU A 107 39.21 0.96 79.66
N VAL A 108 38.16 0.14 79.63
CA VAL A 108 37.55 -0.32 78.37
C VAL A 108 36.85 0.81 77.62
N GLU A 109 36.11 1.69 78.31
CA GLU A 109 35.51 2.87 77.67
C GLU A 109 36.57 3.86 77.20
N ASP A 110 37.67 4.04 77.94
CA ASP A 110 38.81 4.86 77.52
C ASP A 110 39.46 4.29 76.25
N VAL A 111 39.75 2.98 76.22
CA VAL A 111 40.28 2.30 75.02
C VAL A 111 39.32 2.41 73.86
N ARG A 112 38.01 2.26 74.10
CA ARG A 112 36.98 2.43 73.07
C ARG A 112 36.95 3.86 72.54
N GLY A 113 37.06 4.87 73.40
CA GLY A 113 37.16 6.28 73.01
C GLY A 113 38.40 6.55 72.15
N ILE A 114 39.54 5.98 72.53
CA ILE A 114 40.79 6.06 71.74
C ILE A 114 40.61 5.38 70.38
N LEU A 115 40.02 4.18 70.32
CA LEU A 115 39.78 3.45 69.07
C LEU A 115 38.81 4.19 68.14
N LEU A 116 37.74 4.79 68.67
CA LEU A 116 36.82 5.62 67.89
C LEU A 116 37.54 6.85 67.31
N SER A 117 38.36 7.53 68.10
CA SER A 117 39.15 8.68 67.63
C SER A 117 40.11 8.28 66.49
N HIS A 118 40.75 7.12 66.60
CA HIS A 118 41.61 6.58 65.54
C HIS A 118 40.81 6.17 64.30
N GLN A 119 39.64 5.57 64.47
CA GLN A 119 38.75 5.23 63.36
C GLN A 119 38.31 6.49 62.59
N GLU A 120 37.89 7.54 63.29
CA GLU A 120 37.52 8.82 62.69
C GLU A 120 38.70 9.47 61.96
N ALA A 121 39.90 9.46 62.57
CA ALA A 121 41.11 9.98 61.94
C ALA A 121 41.49 9.20 60.67
N VAL A 122 41.38 7.87 60.67
CA VAL A 122 41.64 7.03 59.49
C VAL A 122 40.60 7.27 58.42
N GLN A 123 39.31 7.36 58.77
CA GLN A 123 38.24 7.67 57.82
C GLN A 123 38.43 9.06 57.20
N GLY A 124 38.85 10.06 57.98
CA GLY A 124 39.23 11.38 57.47
C GLY A 124 40.36 11.29 56.46
N ARG A 125 41.47 10.64 56.82
CA ARG A 125 42.61 10.46 55.91
C ARG A 125 42.27 9.65 54.65
N LEU A 126 41.35 8.69 54.73
CA LEU A 126 40.88 7.93 53.56
C LEU A 126 40.07 8.82 52.61
N LYS A 127 39.21 9.69 53.13
CA LYS A 127 38.46 10.68 52.34
C LYS A 127 39.40 11.69 51.67
N ASP A 128 40.40 12.17 52.41
CA ASP A 128 41.42 13.07 51.84
C ASP A 128 42.20 12.36 50.73
N ARG A 129 42.57 11.09 50.93
CA ARG A 129 43.25 10.28 49.91
C ARG A 129 42.39 10.03 48.68
N THR A 130 41.06 9.88 48.82
CA THR A 130 40.17 9.76 47.65
C THR A 130 40.07 11.07 46.88
N ALA A 131 39.91 12.21 47.57
CA ALA A 131 39.89 13.53 46.94
C ALA A 131 41.20 13.81 46.19
N LEU A 132 42.35 13.56 46.82
CA LEU A 132 43.67 13.73 46.19
C LEU A 132 43.87 12.82 44.96
N ARG A 133 43.25 11.63 44.94
CA ARG A 133 43.32 10.73 43.78
C ARG A 133 42.48 11.24 42.61
N GLU A 134 41.32 11.81 42.89
CA GLU A 134 40.47 12.44 41.88
C GLU A 134 41.18 13.66 41.29
N GLU A 135 41.71 14.55 42.13
CA GLU A 135 42.51 15.70 41.68
C GLU A 135 43.72 15.28 40.83
N ARG A 136 44.45 14.24 41.25
CA ARG A 136 45.57 13.71 40.47
C ARG A 136 45.11 13.15 39.12
N ALA A 137 44.00 12.43 39.06
CA ALA A 137 43.47 11.90 37.82
C ALA A 137 43.06 13.02 36.83
N LEU A 138 42.51 14.13 37.34
CA LEU A 138 42.22 15.33 36.55
C LEU A 138 43.51 15.96 35.99
N LEU A 139 44.55 16.10 36.81
CA LEU A 139 45.84 16.64 36.37
C LEU A 139 46.50 15.76 35.31
N ASP A 140 46.47 14.43 35.47
CA ASP A 140 47.00 13.48 34.49
C ASP A 140 46.21 13.55 33.17
N LEU A 141 44.89 13.75 33.22
CA LEU A 141 44.05 13.98 32.03
C LEU A 141 44.45 15.27 31.31
N LEU A 142 44.59 16.37 32.04
CA LEU A 142 44.97 17.67 31.48
C LEU A 142 46.37 17.63 30.85
N SER A 143 47.35 17.01 31.53
CA SER A 143 48.70 16.82 30.97
C SER A 143 48.64 16.08 29.64
N ARG A 144 47.84 14.99 29.58
CA ARG A 144 47.70 14.19 28.37
C ARG A 144 47.05 14.96 27.21
N ILE A 145 46.10 15.85 27.50
CA ILE A 145 45.52 16.75 26.49
C ILE A 145 46.60 17.67 25.92
N PHE A 146 47.38 18.35 26.76
CA PHE A 146 48.44 19.24 26.26
C PHE A 146 49.55 18.50 25.52
N GLU A 147 49.94 17.30 25.97
CA GLU A 147 50.93 16.48 25.27
C GLU A 147 50.44 16.02 23.89
N THR A 148 49.21 15.51 23.79
CA THR A 148 48.63 15.07 22.50
C THR A 148 48.42 16.25 21.56
N LEU A 149 48.10 17.43 22.10
CA LEU A 149 47.93 18.65 21.33
C LEU A 149 49.27 19.15 20.78
N ALA A 150 50.32 19.17 21.59
CA ALA A 150 51.67 19.51 21.14
C ALA A 150 52.18 18.51 20.08
N ARG A 151 51.88 17.22 20.23
CA ARG A 151 52.20 16.20 19.22
C ARG A 151 51.46 16.45 17.90
N ALA A 152 50.17 16.76 17.94
CA ALA A 152 49.41 17.07 16.74
C ALA A 152 49.92 18.34 16.03
N GLU A 153 50.27 19.39 16.77
CA GLU A 153 50.84 20.63 16.21
C GLU A 153 52.23 20.42 15.61
N THR A 154 53.08 19.61 16.25
CA THR A 154 54.43 19.28 15.71
C THR A 154 54.34 18.45 14.44
N LEU A 155 53.47 17.44 14.40
CA LEU A 155 53.23 16.64 13.20
C LEU A 155 52.68 17.46 12.02
N LEU A 156 51.83 18.46 12.29
CA LEU A 156 51.36 19.40 11.27
C LEU A 156 52.49 20.31 10.75
N ALA A 157 53.42 20.72 11.62
CA ALA A 157 54.55 21.56 11.25
C ALA A 157 55.66 20.83 10.47
N GLU A 158 55.84 19.52 10.71
CA GLU A 158 56.83 18.66 10.03
C GLU A 158 56.42 18.22 8.60
N SER A 159 55.25 18.66 8.12
CA SER A 159 54.58 18.24 6.87
C SER A 159 55.30 18.57 5.54
N VAL A 160 56.57 18.99 5.58
CA VAL A 160 57.31 19.45 4.40
C VAL A 160 58.06 18.33 3.67
N ASP A 161 58.47 17.24 4.35
CA ASP A 161 59.36 16.19 3.78
C ASP A 161 58.81 14.74 3.77
N GLU A 162 57.76 14.40 4.53
CA GLU A 162 57.14 13.05 4.53
C GLU A 162 55.93 12.94 3.57
N ASP A 163 55.58 11.71 3.16
CA ASP A 163 54.35 11.41 2.40
C ASP A 163 53.13 12.04 3.10
N ARG A 164 52.60 13.13 2.52
CA ARG A 164 51.49 13.93 3.10
C ARG A 164 50.30 13.08 3.54
N THR A 165 49.98 12.03 2.78
CA THR A 165 48.90 11.08 3.11
C THR A 165 49.15 10.35 4.44
N LYS A 166 50.39 9.93 4.73
CA LYS A 166 50.75 9.25 5.98
C LYS A 166 50.73 10.22 7.15
N VAL A 167 51.27 11.43 6.98
CA VAL A 167 51.25 12.48 8.01
C VAL A 167 49.82 12.80 8.40
N VAL A 168 48.94 13.04 7.42
CA VAL A 168 47.51 13.31 7.65
C VAL A 168 46.81 12.16 8.38
N THR A 169 47.12 10.89 8.06
CA THR A 169 46.54 9.74 8.80
C THR A 169 46.97 9.70 10.27
N ARG A 170 48.22 10.07 10.56
CA ARG A 170 48.73 10.12 11.95
C ARG A 170 48.09 11.27 12.72
N VAL A 171 48.02 12.46 12.11
CA VAL A 171 47.37 13.64 12.69
C VAL A 171 45.89 13.38 12.96
N ALA A 172 45.19 12.69 12.05
CA ALA A 172 43.80 12.27 12.24
C ALA A 172 43.62 11.38 13.50
N GLY A 173 44.50 10.39 13.70
CA GLY A 173 44.48 9.54 14.89
C GLY A 173 44.66 10.33 16.19
N GLU A 174 45.64 11.24 16.24
CA GLU A 174 45.88 12.11 17.39
C GLU A 174 44.71 13.09 17.62
N TYR A 175 44.10 13.62 16.55
CA TYR A 175 42.91 14.46 16.63
C TYR A 175 41.73 13.71 17.26
N THR A 176 41.49 12.46 16.86
CA THR A 176 40.40 11.64 17.44
C THR A 176 40.63 11.39 18.92
N GLN A 177 41.88 11.11 19.32
CA GLN A 177 42.27 10.98 20.72
C GLN A 177 42.07 12.29 21.49
N LEU A 178 42.41 13.43 20.89
CA LEU A 178 42.21 14.76 21.47
C LEU A 178 40.73 15.05 21.73
N VAL A 179 39.86 14.79 20.75
CA VAL A 179 38.41 15.00 20.89
C VAL A 179 37.88 14.16 22.06
N TYR A 180 38.24 12.88 22.14
CA TYR A 180 37.85 12.01 23.26
C TYR A 180 38.32 12.53 24.63
N LEU A 181 39.59 12.93 24.73
CA LEU A 181 40.15 13.45 25.99
C LEU A 181 39.48 14.77 26.41
N VAL A 182 39.14 15.62 25.45
CA VAL A 182 38.44 16.89 25.71
C VAL A 182 36.98 16.68 26.11
N GLU A 183 36.27 15.73 25.49
CA GLU A 183 34.92 15.36 25.93
C GLU A 183 34.91 14.85 27.38
N LYS A 184 35.90 14.02 27.74
CA LYS A 184 36.08 13.57 29.12
C LYS A 184 36.36 14.73 30.09
N ALA A 185 37.23 15.67 29.70
CA ALA A 185 37.52 16.86 30.52
C ALA A 185 36.32 17.82 30.62
N ARG A 186 35.46 17.87 29.60
CA ARG A 186 34.19 18.63 29.62
C ARG A 186 33.20 18.02 30.60
N ALA A 187 33.12 16.70 30.67
CA ALA A 187 32.28 16.01 31.67
C ALA A 187 32.68 16.36 33.11
N GLU A 188 33.98 16.57 33.34
CA GLU A 188 34.57 16.99 34.62
C GLU A 188 34.52 18.51 34.85
N ARG A 189 33.88 19.28 33.95
CA ARG A 189 33.66 20.75 34.02
C ARG A 189 34.94 21.59 34.12
N CYS A 190 36.00 21.20 33.42
CA CYS A 190 37.25 21.94 33.39
C CYS A 190 37.16 23.18 32.47
N ALA A 191 37.43 24.39 33.00
CA ALA A 191 37.46 25.64 32.21
C ALA A 191 38.61 25.71 31.19
N ILE A 192 39.62 24.85 31.33
CA ILE A 192 40.75 24.73 30.38
C ILE A 192 40.27 24.20 29.01
N VAL A 193 39.11 23.54 28.95
CA VAL A 193 38.51 23.11 27.69
C VAL A 193 38.30 24.31 26.76
N ASP A 194 37.89 25.46 27.29
CA ASP A 194 37.60 26.66 26.49
C ASP A 194 38.85 27.33 25.90
N SER A 195 40.03 27.10 26.48
CA SER A 195 41.30 27.60 25.91
C SER A 195 41.89 26.65 24.87
N VAL A 196 41.61 25.35 25.02
CA VAL A 196 42.11 24.30 24.14
C VAL A 196 41.23 24.13 22.89
N THR A 197 39.93 24.41 22.98
CA THR A 197 38.98 24.32 21.86
C THR A 197 39.44 25.08 20.63
N GLN A 198 39.90 26.34 20.77
CA GLN A 198 40.36 27.15 19.64
C GLN A 198 41.59 26.52 18.94
N ARG A 199 42.50 25.90 19.70
CA ARG A 199 43.67 25.22 19.14
C ARG A 199 43.25 23.93 18.42
N ILE A 200 42.32 23.16 18.99
CA ILE A 200 41.76 21.97 18.33
C ILE A 200 41.01 22.32 17.06
N GLU A 201 40.26 23.43 17.05
CA GLU A 201 39.61 23.94 15.83
C GLU A 201 40.65 24.30 14.77
N SER A 202 41.76 24.94 15.15
CA SER A 202 42.85 25.24 14.20
C SER A 202 43.45 23.96 13.57
N ILE A 203 43.71 22.93 14.39
CA ILE A 203 44.16 21.60 13.94
C ILE A 203 43.13 20.97 13.00
N LYS A 204 41.83 21.04 13.36
CA LYS A 204 40.74 20.54 12.51
C LYS A 204 40.73 21.24 11.16
N THR A 205 40.88 22.56 11.12
CA THR A 205 40.86 23.34 9.88
C THR A 205 42.06 23.07 8.99
N ALA A 206 43.26 22.89 9.56
CA ALA A 206 44.45 22.51 8.80
C ALA A 206 44.29 21.08 8.24
N LEU A 207 43.85 20.14 9.07
CA LEU A 207 43.61 18.75 8.68
C LEU A 207 42.54 18.64 7.57
N SER A 208 41.45 19.43 7.66
CA SER A 208 40.41 19.42 6.64
C SER A 208 40.87 20.06 5.32
N GLN A 209 41.71 21.10 5.38
CA GLN A 209 42.34 21.68 4.19
C GLN A 209 43.28 20.67 3.51
N ASP A 210 44.18 20.04 4.26
CA ASP A 210 45.10 19.04 3.72
C ASP A 210 44.34 17.85 3.12
N LEU A 211 43.34 17.32 3.83
CA LEU A 211 42.48 16.26 3.32
C LEU A 211 41.73 16.66 2.05
N SER A 212 41.25 17.90 1.97
CA SER A 212 40.56 18.40 0.76
C SER A 212 41.49 18.44 -0.45
N THR A 213 42.74 18.89 -0.28
CA THR A 213 43.72 18.93 -1.38
C THR A 213 44.06 17.52 -1.85
N ILE A 214 44.29 16.59 -0.93
CA ILE A 214 44.60 15.20 -1.25
C ILE A 214 43.40 14.53 -1.92
N LEU A 215 42.16 14.82 -1.48
CA LEU A 215 40.96 14.26 -2.10
C LEU A 215 40.79 14.75 -3.55
N VAL A 216 41.03 16.04 -3.82
CA VAL A 216 40.97 16.59 -5.19
C VAL A 216 42.02 15.92 -6.08
N GLU A 217 43.27 15.80 -5.61
CA GLU A 217 44.34 15.11 -6.34
C GLU A 217 44.01 13.62 -6.57
N ALA A 218 43.51 12.92 -5.55
CA ALA A 218 43.17 11.51 -5.64
C ALA A 218 42.00 11.22 -6.59
N VAL A 219 41.04 12.15 -6.67
CA VAL A 219 39.91 12.07 -7.62
C VAL A 219 40.36 12.31 -9.06
N GLN A 220 41.36 13.18 -9.29
CA GLN A 220 41.90 13.44 -10.63
C GLN A 220 42.79 12.30 -11.13
N ASP A 221 43.65 11.74 -10.27
CA ASP A 221 44.62 10.70 -10.64
C ASP A 221 44.08 9.26 -10.50
N ALA A 222 42.82 9.08 -10.06
CA ALA A 222 42.18 7.79 -9.82
C ALA A 222 43.07 6.81 -9.02
N SER A 223 43.74 7.33 -8.00
CA SER A 223 44.89 6.67 -7.37
C SER A 223 44.53 5.84 -6.14
N VAL A 224 45.44 4.93 -5.76
CA VAL A 224 45.30 4.03 -4.59
C VAL A 224 45.16 4.81 -3.26
N SER A 225 45.63 6.07 -3.21
CA SER A 225 45.51 6.93 -2.02
C SER A 225 44.05 7.26 -1.69
N LEU A 226 43.12 7.19 -2.65
CA LEU A 226 41.72 7.53 -2.45
C LEU A 226 41.07 6.72 -1.31
N ARG A 227 41.35 5.42 -1.25
CA ARG A 227 40.84 4.54 -0.18
C ARG A 227 41.38 4.95 1.19
N GLN A 228 42.65 5.35 1.25
CA GLN A 228 43.27 5.80 2.50
C GLN A 228 42.72 7.16 2.93
N CYS A 229 42.48 8.07 1.99
CA CYS A 229 41.87 9.37 2.25
C CYS A 229 40.43 9.25 2.78
N LEU A 230 39.62 8.39 2.16
CA LEU A 230 38.25 8.15 2.64
C LEU A 230 38.22 7.50 4.03
N ARG A 231 39.15 6.58 4.32
CA ARG A 231 39.31 6.03 5.68
C ARG A 231 39.73 7.08 6.70
N THR A 232 40.56 8.05 6.33
CA THR A 232 40.86 9.17 7.23
C THR A 232 39.68 10.10 7.45
N TYR A 233 38.88 10.35 6.41
CA TYR A 233 37.63 11.09 6.57
C TYR A 233 36.63 10.35 7.47
N GLU A 234 36.56 9.03 7.36
CA GLU A 234 35.75 8.19 8.25
C GLU A 234 36.23 8.29 9.70
N LEU A 235 37.55 8.23 9.94
CA LEU A 235 38.14 8.33 11.27
C LEU A 235 37.83 9.67 11.96
N ILE A 236 37.81 10.77 11.18
CA ILE A 236 37.53 12.13 11.68
C ILE A 236 36.01 12.41 11.73
N GLU A 237 35.16 11.47 11.30
CA GLU A 237 33.72 11.68 11.14
C GLU A 237 33.38 12.84 10.19
N GLY A 238 34.27 13.10 9.22
CA GLY A 238 34.21 14.23 8.28
C GLY A 238 33.49 13.94 6.97
N TRP A 239 32.40 13.16 7.00
CA TRP A 239 31.69 12.74 5.78
C TRP A 239 31.08 13.92 5.02
N LYS A 240 30.53 14.93 5.72
CA LYS A 240 29.92 16.11 5.10
C LYS A 240 30.96 16.98 4.41
N GLU A 241 32.14 17.12 5.00
CA GLU A 241 33.26 17.86 4.43
C GLU A 241 33.75 17.18 3.14
N ALA A 242 33.88 15.85 3.14
CA ALA A 242 34.23 15.09 1.94
C ALA A 242 33.16 15.24 0.84
N GLU A 243 31.87 15.15 1.21
CA GLU A 243 30.75 15.41 0.29
C GLU A 243 30.82 16.80 -0.32
N GLU A 244 31.12 17.85 0.47
CA GLU A 244 31.22 19.23 -0.03
C GLU A 244 32.41 19.42 -0.99
N VAL A 245 33.57 18.82 -0.73
CA VAL A 245 34.71 18.89 -1.65
C VAL A 245 34.33 18.32 -3.02
N VAL A 246 33.75 17.11 -3.06
CA VAL A 246 33.30 16.49 -4.31
C VAL A 246 32.17 17.31 -4.95
N ARG A 247 31.27 17.87 -4.13
CA ARG A 247 30.19 18.76 -4.59
C ARG A 247 30.72 19.97 -5.33
N THR A 248 31.77 20.63 -4.83
CA THR A 248 32.35 21.79 -5.52
C THR A 248 32.92 21.46 -6.89
N LEU A 249 33.55 20.29 -7.06
CA LEU A 249 34.08 19.82 -8.35
C LEU A 249 32.95 19.57 -9.36
N ILE A 250 31.95 18.80 -8.96
CA ILE A 250 30.81 18.45 -9.82
C ILE A 250 29.99 19.69 -10.15
N ARG A 251 29.71 20.55 -9.16
CA ARG A 251 29.00 21.82 -9.36
C ARG A 251 29.70 22.73 -10.36
N ALA A 252 31.03 22.86 -10.26
CA ALA A 252 31.81 23.69 -11.18
C ALA A 252 31.68 23.18 -12.62
N PHE A 253 31.77 21.86 -12.82
CA PHE A 253 31.56 21.24 -14.12
C PHE A 253 30.12 21.42 -14.63
N CYS A 254 29.13 21.12 -13.81
CA CYS A 254 27.71 21.20 -14.17
C CYS A 254 27.32 22.63 -14.57
N ARG A 255 27.76 23.65 -13.84
CA ARG A 255 27.49 25.06 -14.19
C ARG A 255 28.17 25.53 -15.47
N GLN A 256 29.32 24.96 -15.81
CA GLN A 256 30.04 25.29 -17.05
C GLN A 256 29.46 24.57 -18.27
N THR A 257 28.91 23.37 -18.09
CA THR A 257 28.44 22.51 -19.18
C THR A 257 26.95 22.62 -19.47
N ILE A 258 26.14 22.81 -18.43
CA ILE A 258 24.67 22.84 -18.51
C ILE A 258 24.21 24.30 -18.65
N THR A 259 24.38 24.85 -19.85
CA THR A 259 23.95 26.21 -20.19
C THR A 259 22.96 26.20 -21.35
N ILE A 260 22.05 27.18 -21.40
CA ILE A 260 21.08 27.35 -22.51
C ILE A 260 21.80 27.42 -23.87
N THR A 261 23.00 28.01 -23.90
CA THR A 261 23.84 28.12 -25.11
C THR A 261 24.30 26.77 -25.66
N ALA A 262 24.39 25.74 -24.83
CA ALA A 262 24.77 24.39 -25.25
C ALA A 262 23.64 23.64 -26.00
N LEU A 263 22.40 24.14 -25.94
CA LEU A 263 21.28 23.63 -26.74
C LEU A 263 21.21 24.26 -28.15
N ALA A 264 22.01 25.28 -28.43
CA ALA A 264 22.05 25.87 -29.76
C ALA A 264 22.68 24.87 -30.76
N PRO A 265 22.11 24.70 -31.96
CA PRO A 265 22.74 23.88 -32.98
C PRO A 265 24.11 24.49 -33.30
N SER A 266 25.17 23.72 -33.07
CA SER A 266 26.51 24.14 -33.50
C SER A 266 26.50 24.29 -35.02
N SER A 267 26.94 25.43 -35.53
CA SER A 267 27.16 25.64 -36.98
C SER A 267 27.99 24.49 -37.57
N PRO A 268 27.74 24.11 -38.85
CA PRO A 268 28.36 22.94 -39.45
C PRO A 268 29.81 23.26 -39.82
N LEU A 269 30.71 22.28 -39.62
CA LEU A 269 31.93 21.96 -40.38
C LEU A 269 33.02 21.38 -39.47
N VAL A 270 32.85 20.12 -39.11
CA VAL A 270 33.95 19.16 -39.22
C VAL A 270 33.37 17.97 -39.97
N PRO A 271 33.94 17.54 -41.11
CA PRO A 271 33.52 16.31 -41.76
C PRO A 271 33.75 15.16 -40.79
N VAL A 272 32.68 14.52 -40.34
CA VAL A 272 32.77 13.25 -39.60
C VAL A 272 33.35 12.24 -40.58
N THR A 273 34.60 11.83 -40.34
CA THR A 273 35.17 10.66 -40.98
C THR A 273 34.28 9.46 -40.66
N PRO A 274 33.72 8.76 -41.66
CA PRO A 274 32.87 7.62 -41.39
C PRO A 274 33.74 6.50 -40.78
N HIS A 275 33.40 6.10 -39.55
CA HIS A 275 33.99 5.01 -38.76
C HIS A 275 35.26 5.32 -37.95
N PRO A 276 35.16 5.36 -36.62
CA PRO A 276 35.88 4.41 -35.80
C PRO A 276 35.12 3.08 -35.78
N LEU A 277 35.83 1.96 -35.85
CA LEU A 277 35.30 0.61 -35.71
C LEU A 277 34.56 0.47 -34.37
N ALA A 278 33.25 0.73 -34.35
CA ALA A 278 32.39 0.46 -33.20
C ALA A 278 32.30 -1.05 -33.04
N ASN A 279 32.84 -1.55 -31.94
CA ASN A 279 32.82 -2.96 -31.59
C ASN A 279 31.34 -3.36 -31.37
N PRO A 280 30.78 -4.35 -32.08
CA PRO A 280 29.36 -4.70 -32.00
C PRO A 280 28.91 -5.29 -30.64
N PHE A 281 29.82 -5.37 -29.66
CA PHE A 281 29.56 -5.77 -28.28
C PHE A 281 29.51 -4.60 -27.28
N ASP A 282 29.87 -3.37 -27.68
CA ASP A 282 29.64 -2.17 -26.86
C ASP A 282 28.16 -1.78 -26.98
N ARG A 283 27.33 -2.39 -26.13
CA ARG A 283 25.95 -1.93 -25.90
C ARG A 283 26.03 -0.46 -25.50
N SER A 284 25.58 0.42 -26.39
CA SER A 284 25.67 1.87 -26.30
C SER A 284 25.24 2.39 -24.92
N SER A 285 26.21 2.70 -24.07
CA SER A 285 26.06 3.39 -22.78
C SER A 285 25.72 4.89 -22.96
N ARG A 286 25.13 5.24 -24.10
CA ARG A 286 24.94 6.62 -24.57
C ARG A 286 23.58 6.75 -25.23
N LEU A 287 23.00 7.94 -25.14
CA LEU A 287 21.74 8.28 -25.81
C LEU A 287 21.97 8.30 -27.32
N SER A 288 21.13 7.56 -28.06
CA SER A 288 21.22 7.39 -29.53
C SER A 288 20.60 8.54 -30.34
N GLU A 289 20.01 9.55 -29.68
CA GLU A 289 19.27 10.61 -30.35
C GLU A 289 20.19 11.78 -30.75
N ASP A 290 20.10 12.25 -32.01
CA ASP A 290 20.84 13.43 -32.53
C ASP A 290 20.32 14.78 -31.96
N SER A 291 19.71 14.78 -30.78
CA SER A 291 19.23 15.99 -30.11
C SER A 291 20.39 16.72 -29.43
N PRO A 292 20.47 18.06 -29.50
CA PRO A 292 21.49 18.81 -28.76
C PRO A 292 21.42 18.56 -27.24
N LEU A 293 20.21 18.28 -26.72
CA LEU A 293 20.00 17.88 -25.33
C LEU A 293 20.63 16.51 -25.02
N ALA A 294 20.52 15.54 -25.93
CA ALA A 294 21.12 14.22 -25.75
C ALA A 294 22.66 14.30 -25.77
N ALA A 295 23.24 15.12 -26.64
CA ALA A 295 24.69 15.36 -26.67
C ALA A 295 25.20 16.01 -25.37
N LEU A 296 24.46 16.98 -24.82
CA LEU A 296 24.77 17.61 -23.55
C LEU A 296 24.71 16.61 -22.39
N LEU A 297 23.63 15.82 -22.30
CA LEU A 297 23.47 14.81 -21.27
C LEU A 297 24.51 13.69 -21.38
N ASN A 298 24.91 13.29 -22.60
CA ASN A 298 26.01 12.34 -22.81
C ASN A 298 27.34 12.89 -22.26
N ARG A 299 27.63 14.19 -22.44
CA ARG A 299 28.83 14.82 -21.86
C ARG A 299 28.82 14.81 -20.33
N VAL A 300 27.63 14.97 -19.73
CA VAL A 300 27.46 14.84 -18.27
C VAL A 300 27.70 13.39 -17.83
N LEU A 301 27.19 12.40 -18.57
CA LEU A 301 27.47 10.98 -18.29
C LEU A 301 28.96 10.67 -18.39
N ASP A 302 29.65 11.14 -19.43
CA ASP A 302 31.10 10.95 -19.62
C ASP A 302 31.90 11.47 -18.41
N HIS A 303 31.50 12.62 -17.87
CA HIS A 303 32.17 13.19 -16.70
C HIS A 303 31.83 12.43 -15.42
N ILE A 304 30.58 11.99 -15.22
CA ILE A 304 30.22 11.23 -14.01
C ILE A 304 30.90 9.86 -14.03
N GLU A 305 31.13 9.28 -15.20
CA GLU A 305 31.84 8.01 -15.37
C GLU A 305 33.29 8.08 -14.83
N THR A 306 33.95 9.25 -14.86
CA THR A 306 35.29 9.40 -14.25
C THR A 306 35.26 9.28 -12.72
N TYR A 307 34.14 9.57 -12.06
CA TYR A 307 33.96 9.42 -10.61
C TYR A 307 33.46 8.04 -10.21
N ARG A 308 33.31 7.09 -11.15
CA ARG A 308 32.82 5.74 -10.84
C ARG A 308 33.67 5.04 -9.78
N LEU A 309 35.00 5.15 -9.89
CA LEU A 309 35.93 4.58 -8.91
C LEU A 309 35.72 5.17 -7.51
N LEU A 310 35.55 6.50 -7.41
CA LEU A 310 35.25 7.18 -6.14
C LEU A 310 33.99 6.62 -5.49
N MET A 311 32.89 6.48 -6.24
CA MET A 311 31.62 5.99 -5.72
C MET A 311 31.70 4.52 -5.27
N THR A 312 32.44 3.69 -6.00
CA THR A 312 32.64 2.28 -5.60
C THR A 312 33.50 2.14 -4.35
N VAL A 313 34.63 2.86 -4.28
CA VAL A 313 35.54 2.79 -3.13
C VAL A 313 34.89 3.39 -1.88
N SER A 314 34.09 4.44 -2.01
CA SER A 314 33.42 5.05 -0.87
C SER A 314 32.39 4.13 -0.22
N GLU A 315 31.62 3.39 -1.02
CA GLU A 315 30.63 2.44 -0.50
C GLU A 315 31.30 1.23 0.16
N GLU A 316 32.49 0.82 -0.32
CA GLU A 316 33.30 -0.22 0.34
C GLU A 316 33.93 0.25 1.66
N VAL A 317 34.16 1.54 1.83
CA VAL A 317 34.77 2.09 3.05
C VAL A 317 33.70 2.26 4.14
N SER A 318 32.59 2.94 3.84
CA SER A 318 31.56 3.21 4.83
C SER A 318 30.18 3.38 4.18
N GLU A 319 29.14 2.89 4.85
CA GLU A 319 27.75 3.08 4.39
C GLU A 319 27.29 4.54 4.45
N HIS A 320 28.01 5.38 5.21
CA HIS A 320 27.71 6.79 5.42
C HIS A 320 28.09 7.69 4.24
N PHE A 321 29.02 7.24 3.37
CA PHE A 321 29.38 7.94 2.14
C PHE A 321 28.37 7.61 1.04
N ASP A 322 27.52 8.57 0.70
CA ASP A 322 26.56 8.45 -0.41
C ASP A 322 26.75 9.62 -1.39
N PHE A 323 27.89 9.61 -2.09
CA PHE A 323 28.20 10.64 -3.09
C PHE A 323 27.20 10.63 -4.26
N PHE A 324 26.64 9.46 -4.63
CA PHE A 324 25.70 9.37 -5.73
C PHE A 324 24.38 10.11 -5.42
N ALA A 325 23.73 9.79 -4.29
CA ALA A 325 22.44 10.38 -3.94
C ALA A 325 22.56 11.80 -3.37
N ARG A 326 23.63 12.10 -2.59
CA ARG A 326 23.76 13.39 -1.86
C ARG A 326 24.58 14.45 -2.58
N VAL A 327 25.34 14.06 -3.62
CA VAL A 327 26.21 14.98 -4.35
C VAL A 327 25.91 14.96 -5.85
N VAL A 328 26.12 13.82 -6.52
CA VAL A 328 25.99 13.73 -7.98
C VAL A 328 24.59 14.13 -8.44
N TRP A 329 23.55 13.49 -7.91
CA TRP A 329 22.18 13.77 -8.34
C TRP A 329 21.70 15.21 -8.02
N PRO A 330 21.84 15.74 -6.79
CA PRO A 330 21.45 17.11 -6.48
C PRO A 330 22.12 18.14 -7.40
N GLU A 331 23.43 18.03 -7.64
CA GLU A 331 24.14 19.02 -8.46
C GLU A 331 23.74 18.93 -9.95
N VAL A 332 23.55 17.72 -10.47
CA VAL A 332 23.09 17.52 -11.86
C VAL A 332 21.66 18.00 -12.04
N SER A 333 20.75 17.61 -11.14
CA SER A 333 19.33 17.97 -11.22
C SER A 333 19.10 19.47 -11.02
N GLU A 334 19.81 20.12 -10.10
CA GLU A 334 19.77 21.57 -9.89
C GLU A 334 20.34 22.32 -11.09
N ALA A 335 21.48 21.89 -11.65
CA ALA A 335 22.05 22.52 -12.83
C ALA A 335 21.16 22.38 -14.08
N ILE A 336 20.51 21.22 -14.27
CA ILE A 336 19.50 21.06 -15.33
C ILE A 336 18.30 21.98 -15.06
N SER A 337 17.85 22.07 -13.82
CA SER A 337 16.68 22.87 -13.45
C SER A 337 16.89 24.37 -13.63
N ASP A 338 18.04 24.88 -13.17
CA ASP A 338 18.37 26.30 -13.25
C ASP A 338 18.87 26.69 -14.63
N GLY A 339 19.71 25.85 -15.23
CA GLY A 339 20.35 26.10 -16.51
C GLY A 339 19.41 25.90 -17.69
N LEU A 340 18.53 24.90 -17.67
CA LEU A 340 17.69 24.53 -18.82
C LEU A 340 16.19 24.68 -18.56
N GLY A 341 15.77 24.98 -17.32
CA GLY A 341 14.37 24.83 -16.91
C GLY A 341 13.36 25.68 -17.67
N SER A 342 13.76 26.81 -18.25
CA SER A 342 12.90 27.64 -19.10
C SER A 342 12.56 27.01 -20.45
N VAL A 343 13.40 26.07 -20.92
CA VAL A 343 13.27 25.40 -22.22
C VAL A 343 12.71 23.99 -22.03
N ILE A 344 13.34 23.16 -21.19
CA ILE A 344 13.03 21.73 -21.13
C ILE A 344 11.71 21.41 -20.42
N PHE A 345 11.27 22.26 -19.49
CA PHE A 345 10.02 22.08 -18.74
C PHE A 345 8.86 22.91 -19.30
N ALA A 346 9.03 23.52 -20.47
CA ALA A 346 8.01 24.36 -21.08
C ALA A 346 6.84 23.52 -21.59
N ALA A 347 5.78 23.39 -20.79
CA ALA A 347 4.61 22.59 -21.15
C ALA A 347 3.81 23.15 -22.35
N GLY A 348 4.07 24.40 -22.77
CA GLY A 348 3.33 25.05 -23.86
C GLY A 348 3.52 24.40 -25.24
N ARG A 349 4.54 23.56 -25.43
CA ARG A 349 4.74 22.75 -26.65
C ARG A 349 4.82 21.27 -26.26
N PRO A 350 3.73 20.51 -26.40
CA PRO A 350 3.66 19.16 -25.86
C PRO A 350 4.62 18.19 -26.58
N ASP A 351 4.85 18.31 -27.89
CA ASP A 351 5.79 17.45 -28.62
C ASP A 351 7.24 17.62 -28.13
N GLU A 352 7.67 18.88 -27.95
CA GLU A 352 9.00 19.19 -27.42
C GLU A 352 9.14 18.71 -25.97
N LEU A 353 8.12 18.94 -25.13
CA LEU A 353 8.12 18.47 -23.74
C LEU A 353 8.23 16.95 -23.66
N HIS A 354 7.47 16.20 -24.46
CA HIS A 354 7.53 14.74 -24.49
C HIS A 354 8.92 14.25 -24.89
N ARG A 355 9.50 14.84 -25.95
CA ARG A 355 10.85 14.50 -26.39
C ARG A 355 11.86 14.78 -25.28
N HIS A 356 11.83 15.97 -24.67
CA HIS A 356 12.72 16.32 -23.57
C HIS A 356 12.54 15.42 -22.35
N TYR A 357 11.30 15.08 -21.98
CA TYR A 357 10.98 14.16 -20.89
C TYR A 357 11.59 12.78 -21.15
N THR A 358 11.36 12.23 -22.34
CA THR A 358 11.82 10.90 -22.74
C THR A 358 13.35 10.84 -22.80
N THR A 359 14.02 11.82 -23.43
CA THR A 359 15.48 11.87 -23.48
C THR A 359 16.08 12.00 -22.07
N THR A 360 15.47 12.83 -21.20
CA THR A 360 15.97 13.03 -19.83
C THR A 360 15.75 11.80 -18.95
N HIS A 361 14.62 11.11 -19.06
CA HIS A 361 14.37 9.88 -18.29
C HIS A 361 15.24 8.71 -18.77
N ARG A 362 15.55 8.64 -20.06
CA ARG A 362 16.57 7.71 -20.57
C ARG A 362 17.95 8.04 -20.01
N PHE A 363 18.31 9.32 -19.91
CA PHE A 363 19.53 9.75 -19.23
C PHE A 363 19.55 9.33 -17.75
N ILE A 364 18.46 9.52 -17.02
CA ILE A 364 18.36 9.08 -15.61
C ILE A 364 18.58 7.57 -15.52
N GLY A 365 17.98 6.77 -16.41
CA GLY A 365 18.21 5.32 -16.46
C GLY A 365 19.68 4.94 -16.74
N LEU A 366 20.37 5.70 -17.60
CA LEU A 366 21.81 5.51 -17.84
C LEU A 366 22.65 5.96 -16.64
N LEU A 367 22.29 7.06 -15.98
CA LEU A 367 22.94 7.53 -14.76
C LEU A 367 22.79 6.52 -13.61
N GLU A 368 21.62 5.90 -13.47
CA GLU A 368 21.37 4.82 -12.51
C GLU A 368 22.26 3.59 -12.78
N SER A 369 22.62 3.32 -14.05
CA SER A 369 23.57 2.24 -14.38
C SER A 369 25.01 2.52 -13.96
N LEU A 370 25.34 3.80 -13.69
CA LEU A 370 26.62 4.22 -13.14
C LEU A 370 26.67 4.16 -11.60
N ALA A 371 25.52 3.96 -10.95
CA ALA A 371 25.45 3.85 -9.49
C ALA A 371 26.24 2.63 -8.98
N PRO A 372 26.89 2.72 -7.81
CA PRO A 372 27.69 1.63 -7.26
C PRO A 372 26.82 0.46 -6.77
N SER A 373 25.59 0.72 -6.32
CA SER A 373 24.65 -0.29 -5.82
C SER A 373 23.18 0.08 -6.03
N SER A 374 22.28 -0.89 -5.89
CA SER A 374 20.82 -0.66 -5.90
C SER A 374 20.34 0.19 -4.72
N ARG A 375 21.07 0.16 -3.60
CA ARG A 375 20.82 1.03 -2.43
C ARG A 375 21.02 2.50 -2.79
N ALA A 376 22.10 2.82 -3.49
CA ALA A 376 22.38 4.19 -3.94
C ALA A 376 21.29 4.74 -4.88
N ILE A 377 20.76 3.91 -5.79
CA ILE A 377 19.64 4.28 -6.67
C ILE A 377 18.37 4.57 -5.84
N THR A 378 18.08 3.71 -4.86
CA THR A 378 16.90 3.88 -3.99
C THR A 378 17.04 5.16 -3.15
N SER A 379 18.24 5.41 -2.60
CA SER A 379 18.58 6.62 -1.85
C SER A 379 18.39 7.88 -2.71
N MET A 380 18.86 7.86 -3.96
CA MET A 380 18.68 8.96 -4.91
C MET A 380 17.20 9.28 -5.13
N ARG A 381 16.36 8.27 -5.41
CA ARG A 381 14.93 8.46 -5.68
C ARG A 381 14.14 8.94 -4.45
N LEU A 382 14.62 8.64 -3.24
CA LEU A 382 14.04 9.13 -1.99
C LEU A 382 14.46 10.57 -1.64
N THR A 383 15.45 11.13 -2.35
CA THR A 383 15.97 12.46 -2.04
C THR A 383 14.98 13.55 -2.48
N PRO A 384 14.77 14.62 -1.67
CA PRO A 384 13.87 15.72 -2.02
C PRO A 384 14.19 16.41 -3.36
N SER A 385 15.46 16.42 -3.78
CA SER A 385 15.86 16.97 -5.08
C SER A 385 15.22 16.17 -6.23
N TYR A 386 15.17 14.83 -6.15
CA TYR A 386 14.52 13.98 -7.14
C TYR A 386 13.04 14.29 -7.26
N GLU A 387 12.33 14.34 -6.13
CA GLU A 387 10.90 14.66 -6.13
C GLU A 387 10.63 16.07 -6.68
N SER A 388 11.46 17.06 -6.32
CA SER A 388 11.31 18.42 -6.83
C SER A 388 11.57 18.51 -8.33
N PHE A 389 12.51 17.72 -8.85
CA PHE A 389 12.82 17.62 -10.27
C PHE A 389 11.64 17.02 -11.05
N GLU A 390 11.08 15.91 -10.57
CA GLU A 390 9.92 15.28 -11.24
C GLU A 390 8.70 16.21 -11.30
N ARG A 391 8.45 16.96 -10.22
CA ARG A 391 7.34 17.94 -10.17
C ARG A 391 7.48 19.06 -11.21
N ARG A 392 8.70 19.38 -11.68
CA ARG A 392 8.92 20.43 -12.69
C ARG A 392 8.37 20.10 -14.07
N TRP A 393 8.22 18.81 -14.41
CA TRP A 393 7.69 18.38 -15.71
C TRP A 393 6.23 18.75 -15.94
N GLN A 394 5.48 19.08 -14.88
CA GLN A 394 4.08 19.49 -14.99
C GLN A 394 3.24 18.54 -15.85
N LEU A 395 3.46 17.23 -15.69
CA LEU A 395 2.76 16.19 -16.45
C LEU A 395 1.22 16.34 -16.47
N PRO A 396 0.56 16.87 -15.42
CA PRO A 396 -0.86 17.20 -15.50
C PRO A 396 -1.22 18.21 -16.60
N VAL A 397 -0.40 19.25 -16.79
CA VAL A 397 -0.61 20.28 -17.82
C VAL A 397 -0.36 19.70 -19.21
N TYR A 398 0.71 18.91 -19.37
CA TYR A 398 0.97 18.16 -20.60
C TYR A 398 -0.23 17.31 -21.01
N PHE A 399 -0.75 16.50 -20.07
CA PHE A 399 -1.91 15.67 -20.32
C PHE A 399 -3.14 16.51 -20.69
N GLN A 400 -3.36 17.66 -20.04
CA GLN A 400 -4.48 18.54 -20.37
C GLN A 400 -4.41 19.08 -21.80
N LEU A 401 -3.22 19.46 -22.27
CA LEU A 401 -3.02 19.92 -23.65
C LEU A 401 -3.27 18.80 -24.66
N ARG A 402 -2.69 17.61 -24.44
CA ARG A 402 -2.93 16.43 -25.29
C ARG A 402 -4.38 15.98 -25.27
N TRP A 403 -5.01 15.98 -24.09
CA TRP A 403 -6.43 15.68 -23.94
C TRP A 403 -7.27 16.65 -24.78
N LYS A 404 -7.00 17.96 -24.69
CA LYS A 404 -7.73 18.97 -25.47
C LYS A 404 -7.52 18.77 -26.96
N GLU A 405 -6.28 18.52 -27.39
CA GLU A 405 -5.93 18.25 -28.79
C GLU A 405 -6.69 17.03 -29.35
N ILE A 406 -6.61 15.89 -28.66
CA ILE A 406 -7.24 14.63 -29.07
C ILE A 406 -8.77 14.76 -29.06
N VAL A 407 -9.35 15.26 -27.96
CA VAL A 407 -10.81 15.36 -27.81
C VAL A 407 -11.41 16.41 -28.75
N SER A 408 -10.74 17.55 -28.94
CA SER A 408 -11.25 18.57 -29.87
C SER A 408 -11.26 18.07 -31.31
N THR A 409 -10.19 17.38 -31.75
CA THR A 409 -10.11 16.74 -33.07
C THR A 409 -11.17 15.65 -33.23
N PHE A 410 -11.43 14.89 -32.17
CA PHE A 410 -12.46 13.85 -32.19
C PHE A 410 -13.88 14.43 -32.28
N GLU A 411 -14.24 15.42 -31.44
CA GLU A 411 -15.58 16.03 -31.44
C GLU A 411 -15.88 16.78 -32.75
N THR A 412 -14.89 17.45 -33.35
CA THR A 412 -15.07 18.06 -34.68
C THR A 412 -15.32 16.99 -35.73
N SER A 413 -14.60 15.87 -35.66
CA SER A 413 -14.78 14.73 -36.58
C SER A 413 -16.16 14.09 -36.46
N LEU A 414 -16.77 14.05 -35.26
CA LEU A 414 -18.12 13.53 -35.06
C LEU A 414 -19.21 14.31 -35.81
N THR A 415 -18.97 15.60 -36.08
CA THR A 415 -19.94 16.48 -36.76
C THR A 415 -19.62 16.70 -38.23
N SER A 416 -18.38 16.43 -38.66
CA SER A 416 -17.93 16.59 -40.04
C SER A 416 -18.11 15.33 -40.90
N THR A 417 -18.17 15.50 -42.22
CA THR A 417 -18.10 14.42 -43.20
C THR A 417 -16.64 14.26 -43.67
N GLY A 418 -15.92 13.36 -43.02
CA GLY A 418 -14.51 13.07 -43.33
C GLY A 418 -14.30 11.89 -44.27
N GLU A 419 -13.04 11.60 -44.58
CA GLU A 419 -12.65 10.38 -45.30
C GLU A 419 -12.74 9.16 -44.38
N ALA A 420 -13.51 8.14 -44.79
CA ALA A 420 -13.70 6.93 -43.99
C ALA A 420 -12.55 5.91 -44.11
N GLY A 421 -11.73 6.01 -45.16
CA GLY A 421 -10.65 5.07 -45.43
C GLY A 421 -11.16 3.62 -45.48
N ASN A 422 -10.65 2.76 -44.58
CA ASN A 422 -11.05 1.35 -44.45
C ASN A 422 -12.29 1.13 -43.55
N TRP A 423 -12.88 2.20 -43.01
CA TRP A 423 -14.05 2.15 -42.14
C TRP A 423 -15.33 2.44 -42.94
N ALA A 424 -16.47 1.92 -42.48
CA ALA A 424 -17.75 2.21 -43.10
C ALA A 424 -18.28 3.61 -42.73
N LEU A 425 -17.92 4.11 -41.54
CA LEU A 425 -18.22 5.46 -41.05
C LEU A 425 -16.91 6.23 -40.79
N PRO A 426 -16.79 7.48 -41.26
CA PRO A 426 -15.62 8.31 -40.97
C PRO A 426 -15.47 8.60 -39.48
N GLN A 427 -16.57 8.62 -38.73
CA GLN A 427 -16.56 8.80 -37.27
C GLN A 427 -15.93 7.61 -36.54
N SER A 428 -16.06 6.39 -37.06
CA SER A 428 -15.36 5.21 -36.53
C SER A 428 -13.85 5.32 -36.73
N ALA A 429 -13.44 5.79 -37.91
CA ALA A 429 -12.04 6.05 -38.21
C ALA A 429 -11.44 7.07 -37.24
N ALA A 430 -12.18 8.16 -36.98
CA ALA A 430 -11.78 9.19 -36.03
C ALA A 430 -11.70 8.67 -34.59
N ALA A 431 -12.67 7.87 -34.14
CA ALA A 431 -12.66 7.24 -32.82
C ALA A 431 -11.44 6.33 -32.64
N TRP A 432 -11.15 5.48 -33.62
CA TRP A 432 -9.96 4.63 -33.61
C TRP A 432 -8.67 5.46 -33.61
N GLN A 433 -8.59 6.51 -34.44
CA GLN A 433 -7.41 7.35 -34.49
C GLN A 433 -7.17 8.05 -33.15
N ALA A 434 -8.21 8.56 -32.50
CA ALA A 434 -8.11 9.18 -31.18
C ALA A 434 -7.66 8.19 -30.08
N ILE A 435 -8.11 6.94 -30.14
CA ILE A 435 -7.62 5.89 -29.22
C ILE A 435 -6.15 5.58 -29.53
N ARG A 436 -5.80 5.38 -30.81
CA ARG A 436 -4.43 5.07 -31.23
C ARG A 436 -3.44 6.16 -30.81
N THR A 437 -3.80 7.44 -30.97
CA THR A 437 -2.92 8.57 -30.58
C THR A 437 -2.69 8.64 -29.08
N CYS A 438 -3.62 8.17 -28.23
CA CYS A 438 -3.40 8.09 -26.79
C CYS A 438 -2.25 7.15 -26.41
N TRP A 439 -1.94 6.17 -27.26
CA TRP A 439 -0.94 5.12 -27.04
C TRP A 439 0.21 5.18 -28.03
N ASP A 440 0.35 6.31 -28.74
CA ASP A 440 1.48 6.54 -29.63
C ASP A 440 2.75 6.78 -28.81
N ASP A 441 3.89 6.26 -29.26
CA ASP A 441 5.17 6.37 -28.54
C ASP A 441 5.62 7.83 -28.39
N GLU A 442 5.19 8.71 -29.31
CA GLU A 442 5.50 10.16 -29.29
C GLU A 442 4.56 10.99 -28.39
N ILE A 443 3.48 10.39 -27.86
CA ILE A 443 2.48 11.07 -27.03
C ILE A 443 2.41 10.44 -25.64
N PHE A 444 2.52 9.12 -25.58
CA PHE A 444 2.35 8.33 -24.38
C PHE A 444 3.51 8.55 -23.40
N ILE A 445 3.15 8.72 -22.13
CA ILE A 445 4.07 8.76 -20.99
C ILE A 445 3.56 7.76 -19.97
N ALA A 446 4.43 6.85 -19.52
CA ALA A 446 4.07 5.74 -18.65
C ALA A 446 3.41 6.18 -17.33
N GLU A 447 3.88 7.27 -16.71
CA GLU A 447 3.29 7.83 -15.48
C GLU A 447 1.85 8.31 -15.65
N LEU A 448 1.47 8.67 -16.88
CA LEU A 448 0.12 9.14 -17.23
C LEU A 448 -0.77 8.01 -17.76
N ALA A 449 -0.32 6.74 -17.69
CA ALA A 449 -1.06 5.60 -18.24
C ALA A 449 -2.51 5.51 -17.74
N SER A 450 -2.73 5.74 -16.44
CA SER A 450 -4.09 5.74 -15.86
C SER A 450 -5.00 6.81 -16.47
N ARG A 451 -4.45 7.97 -16.84
CA ARG A 451 -5.19 9.07 -17.46
C ARG A 451 -5.46 8.82 -18.94
N PHE A 452 -4.49 8.30 -19.69
CA PHE A 452 -4.69 7.89 -21.10
C PHE A 452 -5.65 6.71 -21.24
N TRP A 453 -5.63 5.77 -20.29
CA TRP A 453 -6.62 4.70 -20.21
C TRP A 453 -8.03 5.25 -19.98
N ARG A 454 -8.19 6.14 -18.99
CA ARG A 454 -9.47 6.82 -18.75
C ARG A 454 -9.96 7.59 -20.00
N LEU A 455 -9.06 8.28 -20.70
CA LEU A 455 -9.40 8.99 -21.94
C LEU A 455 -9.88 8.02 -23.03
N SER A 456 -9.22 6.86 -23.18
CA SER A 456 -9.63 5.83 -24.13
C SER A 456 -11.07 5.35 -23.86
N LEU A 457 -11.40 5.09 -22.59
CA LEU A 457 -12.78 4.73 -22.19
C LEU A 457 -13.78 5.85 -22.45
N GLN A 458 -13.39 7.11 -22.21
CA GLN A 458 -14.24 8.28 -22.49
C GLN A 458 -14.52 8.43 -23.98
N ILE A 459 -13.52 8.21 -24.85
CA ILE A 459 -13.68 8.24 -26.31
C ILE A 459 -14.67 7.15 -26.74
N VAL A 460 -14.49 5.91 -26.27
CA VAL A 460 -15.39 4.79 -26.57
C VAL A 460 -16.82 5.07 -26.10
N SER A 461 -16.99 5.52 -24.87
CA SER A 461 -18.30 5.85 -24.30
C SER A 461 -19.00 6.98 -25.08
N ARG A 462 -18.26 8.04 -25.42
CA ARG A 462 -18.76 9.17 -26.20
C ARG A 462 -19.15 8.77 -27.61
N TYR A 463 -18.31 7.98 -28.28
CA TYR A 463 -18.59 7.43 -29.61
C TYR A 463 -19.84 6.53 -29.61
N GLY A 464 -19.95 5.60 -28.65
CA GLY A 464 -21.12 4.73 -28.52
C GLY A 464 -22.41 5.50 -28.26
N SER A 465 -22.35 6.55 -27.44
CA SER A 465 -23.49 7.43 -27.17
C SER A 465 -23.91 8.21 -28.42
N TRP A 466 -22.95 8.76 -29.17
CA TRP A 466 -23.20 9.44 -30.43
C TRP A 466 -23.82 8.50 -31.48
N LEU A 467 -23.30 7.27 -31.62
CA LEU A 467 -23.86 6.26 -32.52
C LEU A 467 -25.30 5.92 -32.16
N LYS A 468 -25.60 5.75 -30.87
CA LYS A 468 -26.96 5.47 -30.42
C LYS A 468 -27.91 6.61 -30.74
N THR A 469 -27.55 7.85 -30.39
CA THR A 469 -28.38 9.03 -30.64
C THR A 469 -28.61 9.27 -32.13
N THR A 470 -27.60 9.04 -32.97
CA THR A 470 -27.74 9.21 -34.43
C THR A 470 -28.67 8.17 -35.04
N VAL A 471 -28.53 6.89 -34.67
CA VAL A 471 -29.43 5.83 -35.15
C VAL A 471 -30.86 6.03 -34.64
N ASP A 472 -31.04 6.33 -33.35
CA ASP A 472 -32.37 6.56 -32.76
C ASP A 472 -33.10 7.76 -33.42
N GLY A 473 -32.35 8.82 -33.75
CA GLY A 473 -32.86 9.97 -34.49
C GLY A 473 -33.39 9.60 -35.87
N LEU A 474 -32.64 8.81 -36.64
CA LEU A 474 -33.05 8.36 -37.98
C LEU A 474 -34.23 7.38 -37.95
N THR A 475 -34.37 6.58 -36.89
CA THR A 475 -35.51 5.65 -36.75
C THR A 475 -36.82 6.32 -36.35
N SER A 476 -36.76 7.56 -35.86
CA SER A 476 -37.94 8.31 -35.41
C SER A 476 -38.69 8.98 -36.56
N ASP A 477 -38.07 9.09 -37.74
CA ASP A 477 -38.66 9.72 -38.92
C ASP A 477 -39.01 8.63 -39.95
N ASP A 478 -40.30 8.42 -40.23
CA ASP A 478 -40.83 7.32 -41.06
C ASP A 478 -40.27 7.33 -42.52
N GLY A 479 -39.62 8.42 -42.94
CA GLY A 479 -38.97 8.55 -44.25
C GLY A 479 -37.48 8.17 -44.30
N GLU A 480 -36.83 7.93 -43.17
CA GLU A 480 -35.37 7.77 -43.08
C GLU A 480 -34.91 6.33 -42.79
N ASP A 481 -35.81 5.35 -42.87
CA ASP A 481 -35.50 3.94 -42.61
C ASP A 481 -34.31 3.38 -43.41
N ASP A 482 -34.15 3.81 -44.67
CA ASP A 482 -33.01 3.39 -45.50
C ASP A 482 -31.68 3.95 -44.96
N ALA A 483 -31.70 5.20 -44.47
CA ALA A 483 -30.54 5.82 -43.84
C ALA A 483 -30.25 5.18 -42.48
N ALA A 484 -31.28 4.90 -41.68
CA ALA A 484 -31.17 4.20 -40.40
C ALA A 484 -30.57 2.80 -40.57
N LEU A 485 -31.09 2.01 -41.51
CA LEU A 485 -30.61 0.66 -41.81
C LEU A 485 -29.16 0.66 -42.32
N LYS A 486 -28.82 1.58 -43.24
CA LYS A 486 -27.45 1.70 -43.76
C LYS A 486 -26.47 2.09 -42.65
N THR A 487 -26.84 3.04 -41.80
CA THR A 487 -25.99 3.56 -40.71
C THR A 487 -25.82 2.53 -39.60
N ALA A 488 -26.90 1.88 -39.14
CA ALA A 488 -26.85 0.83 -38.13
C ALA A 488 -26.00 -0.37 -38.59
N ALA A 489 -26.17 -0.80 -39.84
CA ALA A 489 -25.35 -1.87 -40.38
C ALA A 489 -23.87 -1.47 -40.55
N SER A 490 -23.57 -0.17 -40.79
CA SER A 490 -22.18 0.30 -40.84
C SER A 490 -21.57 0.29 -39.44
N ALA A 491 -22.36 0.72 -38.45
CA ALA A 491 -21.96 0.74 -37.06
C ALA A 491 -21.60 -0.66 -36.55
N VAL A 492 -22.42 -1.69 -36.83
CA VAL A 492 -22.10 -3.07 -36.41
C VAL A 492 -20.77 -3.55 -37.01
N GLN A 493 -20.55 -3.29 -38.30
CA GLN A 493 -19.31 -3.66 -38.98
C GLN A 493 -18.09 -2.95 -38.37
N ASP A 494 -18.19 -1.65 -38.15
CA ASP A 494 -17.10 -0.85 -37.62
C ASP A 494 -16.84 -1.14 -36.14
N LEU A 495 -17.87 -1.42 -35.33
CA LEU A 495 -17.71 -1.80 -33.93
C LEU A 495 -16.96 -3.14 -33.78
N HIS A 496 -17.25 -4.11 -34.66
CA HIS A 496 -16.49 -5.35 -34.71
C HIS A 496 -15.01 -5.11 -35.11
N MET A 497 -14.78 -4.23 -36.08
CA MET A 497 -13.42 -3.86 -36.47
C MET A 497 -12.68 -3.11 -35.35
N LEU A 498 -13.36 -2.21 -34.65
CA LEU A 498 -12.82 -1.45 -33.52
C LEU A 498 -12.41 -2.41 -32.40
N LYS A 499 -13.26 -3.36 -32.02
CA LYS A 499 -12.94 -4.43 -31.06
C LYS A 499 -11.70 -5.25 -31.46
N SER A 500 -11.60 -5.62 -32.74
CA SER A 500 -10.43 -6.34 -33.24
C SER A 500 -9.15 -5.52 -33.20
N ARG A 501 -9.21 -4.20 -33.37
CA ARG A 501 -8.04 -3.32 -33.34
C ARG A 501 -7.65 -2.91 -31.91
N THR A 502 -8.63 -2.65 -31.04
CA THR A 502 -8.37 -2.31 -29.63
C THR A 502 -7.73 -3.48 -28.89
N SER A 503 -8.10 -4.73 -29.20
CA SER A 503 -7.45 -5.93 -28.64
C SER A 503 -5.99 -6.12 -29.06
N GLN A 504 -5.52 -5.45 -30.12
CA GLN A 504 -4.13 -5.52 -30.57
C GLN A 504 -3.21 -4.55 -29.82
N LEU A 505 -3.76 -3.53 -29.14
CA LEU A 505 -2.99 -2.56 -28.37
C LEU A 505 -2.30 -3.24 -27.18
N ASP A 506 -1.02 -2.96 -26.96
CA ASP A 506 -0.25 -3.59 -25.88
C ASP A 506 -0.80 -3.23 -24.49
N ALA A 507 -1.27 -1.99 -24.32
CA ALA A 507 -1.96 -1.57 -23.10
C ALA A 507 -3.25 -2.37 -22.84
N ALA A 508 -4.01 -2.69 -23.89
CA ALA A 508 -5.24 -3.47 -23.78
C ALA A 508 -4.96 -4.96 -23.49
N LYS A 509 -3.84 -5.51 -23.97
CA LYS A 509 -3.40 -6.87 -23.61
C LYS A 509 -3.06 -6.99 -22.12
N ALA A 510 -2.51 -5.93 -21.52
CA ALA A 510 -2.11 -5.92 -20.12
C ALA A 510 -3.31 -5.71 -19.16
N ILE A 511 -4.28 -4.86 -19.52
CA ILE A 511 -5.37 -4.42 -18.62
C ILE A 511 -6.70 -5.15 -18.91
N GLY A 512 -6.87 -5.68 -20.13
CA GLY A 512 -8.09 -6.32 -20.61
C GLY A 512 -8.85 -5.43 -21.60
N SER A 513 -9.10 -5.95 -22.81
CA SER A 513 -9.74 -5.21 -23.91
C SER A 513 -11.26 -5.09 -23.78
N GLU A 514 -11.89 -5.89 -22.91
CA GLU A 514 -13.36 -5.95 -22.77
C GLU A 514 -13.99 -4.60 -22.39
N ASN A 515 -13.26 -3.74 -21.69
CA ASN A 515 -13.75 -2.42 -21.27
C ASN A 515 -13.84 -1.41 -22.43
N LEU A 516 -13.19 -1.68 -23.56
CA LEU A 516 -13.22 -0.84 -24.77
C LEU A 516 -14.27 -1.31 -25.79
N ASP A 517 -15.01 -2.37 -25.47
CA ASP A 517 -16.04 -2.92 -26.36
C ASP A 517 -17.35 -2.15 -26.21
N ILE A 518 -17.94 -1.78 -27.36
CA ILE A 518 -19.29 -1.21 -27.41
C ILE A 518 -20.26 -2.33 -27.79
N PRO A 519 -21.31 -2.59 -27.00
CA PRO A 519 -22.32 -3.59 -27.34
C PRO A 519 -23.01 -3.29 -28.67
N THR A 520 -23.10 -4.29 -29.55
CA THR A 520 -23.75 -4.16 -30.86
C THR A 520 -25.27 -4.35 -30.81
N ILE A 521 -25.80 -4.94 -29.73
CA ILE A 521 -27.19 -5.41 -29.58
C ILE A 521 -28.23 -4.38 -30.02
N HIS A 522 -28.09 -3.12 -29.58
CA HIS A 522 -29.03 -2.05 -29.93
C HIS A 522 -29.14 -1.83 -31.45
N PHE A 523 -28.00 -1.82 -32.14
CA PHE A 523 -27.96 -1.62 -33.59
C PHE A 523 -28.47 -2.85 -34.34
N GLU A 524 -28.23 -4.05 -33.79
CA GLU A 524 -28.78 -5.30 -34.34
C GLU A 524 -30.31 -5.32 -34.27
N ASP A 525 -30.90 -4.93 -33.15
CA ASP A 525 -32.36 -4.88 -32.99
C ASP A 525 -33.01 -3.83 -33.91
N VAL A 526 -32.36 -2.69 -34.14
CA VAL A 526 -32.81 -1.70 -35.14
C VAL A 526 -32.80 -2.30 -36.55
N ILE A 527 -31.71 -2.97 -36.95
CA ILE A 527 -31.62 -3.61 -38.27
C ILE A 527 -32.71 -4.68 -38.41
N ILE A 528 -32.86 -5.56 -37.42
CA ILE A 528 -33.83 -6.66 -37.44
C ILE A 528 -35.26 -6.09 -37.49
N SER A 529 -35.59 -5.07 -36.71
CA SER A 529 -36.93 -4.47 -36.70
C SER A 529 -37.31 -3.82 -38.03
N ILE A 530 -36.40 -3.05 -38.66
CA ILE A 530 -36.63 -2.42 -39.97
C ILE A 530 -36.82 -3.50 -41.05
N ILE A 531 -35.93 -4.50 -41.11
CA ILE A 531 -36.03 -5.59 -42.09
C ILE A 531 -37.34 -6.35 -41.89
N THR A 532 -37.66 -6.73 -40.65
CA THR A 532 -38.89 -7.46 -40.32
C THR A 532 -40.12 -6.68 -40.77
N ARG A 533 -40.21 -5.38 -40.47
CA ARG A 533 -41.34 -4.55 -40.91
C ARG A 533 -41.50 -4.54 -42.44
N ARG A 534 -40.41 -4.39 -43.19
CA ARG A 534 -40.43 -4.42 -44.68
C ARG A 534 -40.85 -5.79 -45.23
N SER A 535 -40.37 -6.87 -44.62
CA SER A 535 -40.78 -8.24 -44.96
C SER A 535 -42.27 -8.47 -44.67
N LEU A 536 -42.78 -7.93 -43.56
CA LEU A 536 -44.20 -8.02 -43.19
C LEU A 536 -45.11 -7.17 -44.08
N GLU A 537 -44.65 -6.05 -44.62
CA GLU A 537 -45.41 -5.27 -45.61
C GLU A 537 -45.66 -6.07 -46.90
N SER A 538 -44.62 -6.75 -47.40
CA SER A 538 -44.74 -7.64 -48.55
C SER A 538 -45.68 -8.81 -48.26
N LEU A 539 -45.71 -9.29 -47.01
CA LEU A 539 -46.58 -10.37 -46.55
C LEU A 539 -48.07 -9.97 -46.49
N LYS A 540 -48.42 -8.70 -46.32
CA LYS A 540 -49.84 -8.24 -46.33
C LYS A 540 -50.54 -8.55 -47.66
N LEU A 541 -49.78 -8.72 -48.75
CA LEU A 541 -50.29 -9.11 -50.06
C LEU A 541 -50.90 -10.53 -50.07
N VAL A 542 -50.62 -11.39 -49.08
CA VAL A 542 -51.31 -12.69 -48.90
C VAL A 542 -52.83 -12.50 -48.82
N ARG A 543 -53.30 -11.41 -48.19
CA ARG A 543 -54.75 -11.12 -48.08
C ARG A 543 -55.42 -10.85 -49.43
N SER A 544 -54.67 -10.35 -50.41
CA SER A 544 -55.21 -10.10 -51.76
C SER A 544 -55.24 -11.37 -52.61
N VAL A 545 -54.40 -12.38 -52.32
CA VAL A 545 -54.41 -13.67 -53.02
C VAL A 545 -55.77 -14.35 -52.91
N ALA A 546 -56.35 -14.40 -51.71
CA ALA A 546 -57.70 -14.92 -51.48
C ALA A 546 -58.77 -14.20 -52.32
N SER A 547 -58.59 -12.89 -52.58
CA SER A 547 -59.50 -12.12 -53.44
C SER A 547 -59.27 -12.34 -54.94
N GLN A 548 -58.03 -12.58 -55.36
CA GLN A 548 -57.65 -12.81 -56.76
C GLN A 548 -58.10 -14.19 -57.27
N PHE A 549 -58.06 -15.22 -56.40
CA PHE A 549 -58.59 -16.54 -56.71
C PHE A 549 -60.12 -16.55 -56.91
N ARG A 550 -60.85 -15.59 -56.32
CA ARG A 550 -62.30 -15.40 -56.55
C ARG A 550 -62.63 -14.80 -57.93
N ALA A 551 -61.67 -14.14 -58.57
CA ALA A 551 -61.88 -13.36 -59.80
C ALA A 551 -61.34 -14.07 -61.06
N THR A 552 -60.62 -15.18 -60.93
CA THR A 552 -59.95 -15.87 -62.04
C THR A 552 -60.58 -17.24 -62.35
N PRO A 553 -61.04 -17.50 -63.59
CA PRO A 553 -61.73 -18.74 -63.93
C PRO A 553 -60.79 -19.96 -63.97
N SER A 554 -61.36 -21.11 -63.64
CA SER A 554 -60.70 -22.34 -63.20
C SER A 554 -59.91 -23.16 -64.24
N ARG A 555 -59.41 -22.56 -65.33
CA ARG A 555 -58.69 -23.29 -66.40
C ARG A 555 -57.17 -23.13 -66.36
N GLY A 556 -56.49 -24.20 -65.96
CA GLY A 556 -55.23 -24.64 -66.59
C GLY A 556 -53.93 -23.87 -66.29
N THR A 557 -53.85 -23.07 -65.24
CA THR A 557 -52.58 -22.41 -64.88
C THR A 557 -51.73 -23.34 -64.01
N GLU A 558 -50.48 -23.59 -64.41
CA GLU A 558 -49.47 -24.22 -63.55
C GLU A 558 -49.33 -23.40 -62.26
N ILE A 559 -49.30 -24.08 -61.11
CA ILE A 559 -49.28 -23.41 -59.79
C ILE A 559 -47.82 -23.02 -59.49
N THR A 560 -47.44 -21.80 -59.89
CA THR A 560 -46.14 -21.19 -59.54
C THR A 560 -46.24 -20.39 -58.25
N PRO A 561 -45.13 -20.19 -57.51
CA PRO A 561 -45.14 -19.33 -56.32
C PRO A 561 -45.69 -17.93 -56.63
N SER A 562 -46.47 -17.37 -55.70
CA SER A 562 -47.06 -16.04 -55.83
C SER A 562 -45.98 -14.97 -56.02
N TYR A 563 -46.27 -13.95 -56.83
CA TYR A 563 -45.31 -12.93 -57.26
C TYR A 563 -44.63 -12.15 -56.11
N PHE A 564 -45.26 -12.08 -54.93
CA PHE A 564 -44.71 -11.38 -53.78
C PHE A 564 -43.80 -12.25 -52.90
N VAL A 565 -43.80 -13.58 -53.05
CA VAL A 565 -43.02 -14.51 -52.20
C VAL A 565 -41.51 -14.22 -52.28
N PRO A 566 -40.90 -14.03 -53.47
CA PRO A 566 -39.49 -13.63 -53.57
C PRO A 566 -39.20 -12.25 -52.95
N SER A 567 -40.21 -11.38 -52.86
CA SER A 567 -40.08 -10.03 -52.29
C SER A 567 -40.08 -10.02 -50.76
N ILE A 568 -40.50 -11.11 -50.11
CA ILE A 568 -40.59 -11.19 -48.63
C ILE A 568 -39.19 -11.12 -48.00
N MET A 569 -38.21 -11.87 -48.53
CA MET A 569 -36.83 -11.90 -48.00
C MET A 569 -35.86 -11.04 -48.80
N ALA A 570 -36.33 -10.38 -49.87
CA ALA A 570 -35.52 -9.47 -50.68
C ALA A 570 -34.77 -8.38 -49.87
N PRO A 571 -35.36 -7.74 -48.83
CA PRO A 571 -34.66 -6.74 -48.01
C PRO A 571 -33.44 -7.32 -47.26
N LEU A 572 -33.54 -8.55 -46.78
CA LEU A 572 -32.48 -9.24 -46.05
C LEU A 572 -31.37 -9.70 -47.02
N HIS A 573 -31.74 -10.24 -48.18
CA HIS A 573 -30.79 -10.58 -49.26
C HIS A 573 -30.05 -9.35 -49.76
N ALA A 574 -30.72 -8.21 -49.94
CA ALA A 574 -30.11 -6.96 -50.35
C ALA A 574 -29.09 -6.45 -49.33
N LEU A 575 -29.39 -6.55 -48.03
CA LEU A 575 -28.45 -6.18 -46.96
C LEU A 575 -27.20 -7.08 -46.99
N PHE A 576 -27.35 -8.40 -47.06
CA PHE A 576 -26.21 -9.31 -47.12
C PHE A 576 -25.41 -9.23 -48.42
N ALA A 577 -26.06 -8.93 -49.55
CA ALA A 577 -25.38 -8.69 -50.81
C ALA A 577 -24.55 -7.40 -50.78
N SER A 578 -25.08 -6.35 -50.16
CA SER A 578 -24.35 -5.09 -49.98
C SER A 578 -23.17 -5.22 -49.02
N ARG A 579 -23.24 -6.13 -48.04
CA ARG A 579 -22.25 -6.30 -46.96
C ARG A 579 -22.02 -7.78 -46.63
N PRO A 580 -21.10 -8.46 -47.36
CA PRO A 580 -20.85 -9.88 -47.16
C PRO A 580 -20.22 -10.21 -45.79
N SER A 581 -19.52 -9.26 -45.17
CA SER A 581 -18.93 -9.40 -43.83
C SER A 581 -19.98 -9.64 -42.74
N LEU A 582 -21.13 -8.97 -42.83
CA LEU A 582 -22.24 -9.17 -41.88
C LEU A 582 -22.89 -10.54 -42.04
N ARG A 583 -22.97 -11.06 -43.28
CA ARG A 583 -23.49 -12.40 -43.57
C ARG A 583 -22.66 -13.49 -42.88
N ALA A 584 -21.33 -13.35 -42.87
CA ALA A 584 -20.44 -14.35 -42.29
C ALA A 584 -20.57 -14.44 -40.76
N SER A 585 -20.68 -13.29 -40.07
CA SER A 585 -20.68 -13.24 -38.61
C SER A 585 -22.07 -13.33 -37.98
N TYR A 586 -23.08 -12.71 -38.60
CA TYR A 586 -24.41 -12.55 -38.02
C TYR A 586 -25.54 -13.16 -38.88
N GLY A 587 -25.20 -13.67 -40.07
CA GLY A 587 -26.19 -14.13 -41.06
C GLY A 587 -27.17 -15.16 -40.51
N SER A 588 -26.71 -16.18 -39.79
CA SER A 588 -27.59 -17.21 -39.23
C SER A 588 -28.53 -16.66 -38.15
N ILE A 589 -28.02 -15.84 -37.24
CA ILE A 589 -28.76 -15.32 -36.08
C ILE A 589 -29.81 -14.29 -36.53
N TRP A 590 -29.44 -13.34 -37.39
CA TRP A 590 -30.37 -12.32 -37.87
C TRP A 590 -31.42 -12.93 -38.80
N SER A 591 -31.03 -13.84 -39.70
CA SER A 591 -31.99 -14.52 -40.58
C SER A 591 -32.97 -15.36 -39.78
N LEU A 592 -32.53 -16.06 -38.74
CA LEU A 592 -33.40 -16.84 -37.87
C LEU A 592 -34.47 -15.95 -37.22
N ARG A 593 -34.07 -14.82 -36.61
CA ARG A 593 -35.00 -13.89 -35.94
C ARG A 593 -36.01 -13.27 -36.91
N VAL A 594 -35.58 -12.87 -38.10
CA VAL A 594 -36.46 -12.29 -39.13
C VAL A 594 -37.42 -13.36 -39.68
N VAL A 595 -36.91 -14.54 -40.05
CA VAL A 595 -37.72 -15.64 -40.60
C VAL A 595 -38.76 -16.11 -39.58
N ASP A 596 -38.39 -16.29 -38.31
CA ASP A 596 -39.31 -16.70 -37.26
C ASP A 596 -40.48 -15.70 -37.08
N SER A 597 -40.17 -14.40 -37.08
CA SER A 597 -41.19 -13.34 -37.00
C SER A 597 -42.10 -13.31 -38.24
N VAL A 598 -41.53 -13.50 -39.44
CA VAL A 598 -42.29 -13.57 -40.69
C VAL A 598 -43.20 -14.79 -40.71
N LEU A 599 -42.73 -15.97 -40.30
CA LEU A 599 -43.51 -17.21 -40.27
C LEU A 599 -44.67 -17.12 -39.27
N SER A 600 -44.42 -16.60 -38.06
CA SER A 600 -45.47 -16.38 -37.06
C SER A 600 -46.54 -15.39 -37.56
N SER A 601 -46.12 -14.29 -38.20
CA SER A 601 -47.07 -13.35 -38.80
C SER A 601 -47.83 -13.95 -39.99
N TYR A 602 -47.17 -14.79 -40.80
CA TYR A 602 -47.82 -15.52 -41.88
C TYR A 602 -48.92 -16.42 -41.32
N ALA A 603 -48.63 -17.20 -40.28
CA ALA A 603 -49.60 -18.08 -39.63
C ALA A 603 -50.82 -17.29 -39.14
N GLY A 604 -50.60 -16.15 -38.48
CA GLY A 604 -51.67 -15.26 -38.02
C GLY A 604 -52.49 -14.65 -39.16
N ILE A 605 -51.85 -14.17 -40.23
CA ILE A 605 -52.53 -13.62 -41.41
C ILE A 605 -53.35 -14.72 -42.09
N LEU A 606 -52.78 -15.90 -42.30
CA LEU A 606 -53.45 -17.03 -42.94
C LEU A 606 -54.65 -17.52 -42.11
N ALA A 607 -54.51 -17.60 -40.79
CA ALA A 607 -55.62 -17.91 -39.88
C ALA A 607 -56.74 -16.88 -40.00
N SER A 608 -56.41 -15.58 -40.08
CA SER A 608 -57.42 -14.51 -40.25
C SER A 608 -58.12 -14.58 -41.62
N VAL A 609 -57.38 -14.94 -42.68
CA VAL A 609 -57.94 -15.12 -44.02
C VAL A 609 -58.90 -16.31 -44.03
N ARG A 610 -58.52 -17.45 -43.44
CA ARG A 610 -59.39 -18.63 -43.31
C ARG A 610 -60.65 -18.36 -42.49
N GLN A 611 -60.53 -17.70 -41.33
CA GLN A 611 -61.69 -17.28 -40.54
C GLN A 611 -62.64 -16.36 -41.32
N MET A 612 -62.10 -15.42 -42.09
CA MET A 612 -62.90 -14.56 -42.97
C MET A 612 -63.63 -15.38 -44.06
N GLU A 613 -62.97 -16.39 -44.62
CA GLU A 613 -63.55 -17.30 -45.61
C GLU A 613 -64.65 -18.18 -45.02
N ASP A 614 -64.46 -18.74 -43.83
CA ASP A 614 -65.47 -19.53 -43.13
C ASP A 614 -66.72 -18.69 -42.81
N LEU A 615 -66.53 -17.44 -42.36
CA LEU A 615 -67.64 -16.50 -42.12
C LEU A 615 -68.38 -16.15 -43.41
N LEU A 616 -67.66 -15.94 -44.52
CA LEU A 616 -68.25 -15.69 -45.84
C LEU A 616 -69.00 -16.93 -46.35
N ARG A 617 -68.47 -18.14 -46.13
CA ARG A 617 -69.11 -19.42 -46.47
C ARG A 617 -70.40 -19.60 -45.69
N ARG A 618 -70.38 -19.37 -44.37
CA ARG A 618 -71.58 -19.41 -43.51
C ARG A 618 -72.63 -18.39 -43.94
N HIS A 619 -72.23 -17.17 -44.30
CA HIS A 619 -73.14 -16.14 -44.81
C HIS A 619 -73.74 -16.51 -46.20
N ARG A 620 -72.94 -17.08 -47.11
CA ARG A 620 -73.43 -17.59 -48.41
C ARG A 620 -74.38 -18.78 -48.24
N ARG A 621 -74.07 -19.72 -47.36
CA ARG A 621 -74.93 -20.86 -47.01
C ARG A 621 -76.26 -20.40 -46.39
N SER A 622 -76.24 -19.40 -45.51
CA SER A 622 -77.46 -18.79 -44.92
C SER A 622 -78.33 -18.04 -45.95
N LYS A 623 -77.73 -17.38 -46.95
CA LYS A 623 -78.49 -16.79 -48.08
C LYS A 623 -79.12 -17.85 -48.99
N ARG A 624 -78.45 -18.99 -49.20
CA ARG A 624 -78.97 -20.10 -50.02
C ARG A 624 -80.21 -20.77 -49.39
N THR A 625 -80.33 -20.77 -48.06
CA THR A 625 -81.51 -21.32 -47.36
C THR A 625 -82.71 -20.36 -47.28
N GLY A 626 -82.52 -19.05 -47.51
CA GLY A 626 -83.56 -18.03 -47.39
C GLY A 626 -84.47 -17.81 -48.62
N PHE A 627 -84.11 -18.36 -49.78
CA PHE A 627 -84.91 -18.25 -51.02
C PHE A 627 -84.74 -19.52 -51.86
N SER A 628 -85.71 -20.43 -51.82
CA SER A 628 -85.78 -21.54 -52.78
C SER A 628 -87.24 -21.88 -53.09
N LEU A 629 -87.75 -21.32 -54.19
CA LEU A 629 -89.04 -21.65 -54.80
C LEU A 629 -88.93 -22.04 -56.29
N PHE A 630 -87.72 -22.32 -56.78
CA PHE A 630 -87.51 -22.96 -58.09
C PHE A 630 -86.32 -23.91 -58.00
N GLY A 631 -86.58 -25.19 -58.28
CA GLY A 631 -85.58 -26.24 -58.25
C GLY A 631 -84.57 -26.11 -59.38
N SER A 632 -83.30 -26.04 -59.00
CA SER A 632 -82.17 -26.43 -59.85
C SER A 632 -81.21 -27.26 -58.99
N SER A 633 -80.87 -28.42 -59.51
CA SER A 633 -80.02 -29.48 -58.97
C SER A 633 -78.63 -28.99 -58.55
N GLY A 634 -78.10 -29.59 -57.49
CA GLY A 634 -76.80 -29.27 -56.91
C GLY A 634 -75.62 -29.47 -57.86
N THR A 635 -74.88 -28.38 -58.07
CA THR A 635 -73.51 -28.36 -58.63
C THR A 635 -72.62 -27.31 -57.93
N GLY A 636 -73.10 -26.67 -56.85
CA GLY A 636 -72.38 -25.56 -56.20
C GLY A 636 -71.39 -25.95 -55.10
N ASP A 637 -71.54 -27.12 -54.46
CA ASP A 637 -70.67 -27.52 -53.34
C ASP A 637 -69.28 -27.96 -53.84
N GLY A 638 -69.22 -28.57 -55.05
CA GLY A 638 -67.98 -29.04 -55.64
C GLY A 638 -67.09 -27.97 -56.29
N GLU A 639 -67.64 -26.82 -56.71
CA GLU A 639 -66.80 -25.70 -57.19
C GLU A 639 -66.14 -24.96 -56.01
N GLU A 640 -66.84 -24.82 -54.88
CA GLU A 640 -66.33 -24.19 -53.66
C GLU A 640 -65.19 -25.01 -53.04
N ASP A 641 -65.34 -26.35 -52.94
CA ASP A 641 -64.27 -27.23 -52.44
C ASP A 641 -63.05 -27.26 -53.40
N VAL A 642 -63.27 -27.09 -54.71
CA VAL A 642 -62.18 -27.01 -55.70
C VAL A 642 -61.43 -25.67 -55.61
N GLU A 643 -62.11 -24.55 -55.31
CA GLU A 643 -61.47 -23.26 -55.02
C GLU A 643 -60.64 -23.32 -53.74
N GLU A 644 -61.17 -23.94 -52.67
CA GLU A 644 -60.49 -24.12 -51.39
C GLU A 644 -59.26 -25.05 -51.52
N GLU A 645 -59.38 -26.14 -52.28
CA GLU A 645 -58.25 -27.01 -52.60
C GLU A 645 -57.18 -26.27 -53.41
N ARG A 646 -57.56 -25.40 -54.34
CA ARG A 646 -56.61 -24.61 -55.16
C ARG A 646 -55.90 -23.55 -54.32
N PHE A 647 -56.63 -22.84 -53.46
CA PHE A 647 -56.06 -21.88 -52.52
C PHE A 647 -55.07 -22.56 -51.56
N SER A 648 -55.45 -23.71 -51.00
CA SER A 648 -54.57 -24.50 -50.12
C SER A 648 -53.35 -25.07 -50.85
N LYS A 649 -53.49 -25.48 -52.12
CA LYS A 649 -52.36 -25.90 -52.97
C LYS A 649 -51.41 -24.73 -53.29
N GLN A 650 -51.93 -23.52 -53.57
CA GLN A 650 -51.11 -22.32 -53.79
C GLN A 650 -50.35 -21.92 -52.52
N MET A 651 -51.04 -21.83 -51.38
CA MET A 651 -50.40 -21.47 -50.10
C MET A 651 -49.30 -22.48 -49.72
N ARG A 652 -49.50 -23.78 -49.99
CA ARG A 652 -48.46 -24.79 -49.79
C ARG A 652 -47.20 -24.53 -50.64
N ILE A 653 -47.38 -24.14 -51.90
CA ILE A 653 -46.26 -23.82 -52.80
C ILE A 653 -45.56 -22.53 -52.38
N ASP A 654 -46.31 -21.52 -51.93
CA ASP A 654 -45.76 -20.26 -51.43
C ASP A 654 -44.95 -20.45 -50.14
N ILE A 655 -45.47 -21.24 -49.21
CA ILE A 655 -44.81 -21.59 -47.94
C ILE A 655 -43.54 -22.41 -48.20
N GLU A 656 -43.59 -23.37 -49.12
CA GLU A 656 -42.42 -24.19 -49.48
C GLU A 656 -41.36 -23.36 -50.27
N ALA A 657 -41.79 -22.38 -51.08
CA ALA A 657 -40.87 -21.44 -51.71
C ALA A 657 -40.19 -20.53 -50.69
N LEU A 658 -40.95 -19.99 -49.72
CA LEU A 658 -40.41 -19.21 -48.60
C LEU A 658 -39.44 -20.03 -47.74
N ARG A 659 -39.75 -21.32 -47.53
CA ARG A 659 -38.86 -22.25 -46.82
C ARG A 659 -37.52 -22.42 -47.52
N ARG A 660 -37.53 -22.68 -48.83
CA ARG A 660 -36.28 -22.83 -49.61
C ARG A 660 -35.44 -21.56 -49.58
N ASP A 661 -36.09 -20.40 -49.61
CA ASP A 661 -35.41 -19.10 -49.53
C ASP A 661 -34.77 -18.89 -48.14
N ALA A 662 -35.49 -19.24 -47.06
CA ALA A 662 -34.97 -19.21 -45.70
C ALA A 662 -33.84 -20.23 -45.46
N GLU A 663 -33.93 -21.43 -46.02
CA GLU A 663 -32.85 -22.44 -45.98
C GLU A 663 -31.60 -21.93 -46.73
N GLY A 664 -31.78 -21.20 -47.85
CA GLY A 664 -30.69 -20.52 -48.57
C GLY A 664 -29.98 -19.41 -47.78
N LEU A 665 -30.62 -18.89 -46.75
CA LEU A 665 -30.07 -17.95 -45.78
C LEU A 665 -29.41 -18.64 -44.58
N GLY A 666 -29.40 -19.97 -44.54
CA GLY A 666 -28.77 -20.77 -43.49
C GLY A 666 -29.65 -21.01 -42.26
N VAL A 667 -30.97 -20.84 -42.38
CA VAL A 667 -31.93 -21.07 -41.29
C VAL A 667 -32.48 -22.50 -41.34
N ASN A 668 -32.43 -23.22 -40.22
CA ASN A 668 -33.09 -24.52 -40.10
C ASN A 668 -34.58 -24.35 -39.77
N VAL A 669 -35.38 -24.12 -40.80
CA VAL A 669 -36.81 -23.82 -40.69
C VAL A 669 -37.59 -24.94 -39.98
N GLY A 670 -37.20 -26.21 -40.16
CA GLY A 670 -37.88 -27.36 -39.54
C GLY A 670 -37.79 -27.42 -38.02
N SER A 671 -36.88 -26.66 -37.41
CA SER A 671 -36.70 -26.58 -35.96
C SER A 671 -37.51 -25.48 -35.28
N LEU A 672 -38.17 -24.61 -36.06
CA LEU A 672 -38.93 -23.47 -35.56
C LEU A 672 -40.36 -23.88 -35.17
N ASP A 673 -40.82 -23.44 -34.00
CA ASP A 673 -42.22 -23.65 -33.59
C ASP A 673 -43.20 -22.84 -34.46
N SER A 674 -42.79 -21.66 -34.94
CA SER A 674 -43.56 -20.83 -35.88
C SER A 674 -43.83 -21.54 -37.22
N TRP A 675 -42.91 -22.41 -37.66
CA TRP A 675 -43.11 -23.26 -38.84
C TRP A 675 -44.14 -24.35 -38.58
N ARG A 676 -44.11 -24.98 -37.39
CA ARG A 676 -45.11 -25.97 -36.98
C ARG A 676 -46.50 -25.35 -36.91
N GLU A 677 -46.62 -24.17 -36.31
CA GLU A 677 -47.86 -23.42 -36.21
C GLU A 677 -48.43 -23.07 -37.60
N LEU A 678 -47.58 -22.61 -38.53
CA LEU A 678 -47.98 -22.32 -39.90
C LEU A 678 -48.49 -23.59 -40.63
N GLY A 679 -47.82 -24.73 -40.43
CA GLY A 679 -48.24 -26.02 -40.96
C GLY A 679 -49.59 -26.46 -40.41
N GLU A 680 -49.80 -26.34 -39.09
CA GLU A 680 -51.10 -26.63 -38.45
C GLU A 680 -52.21 -25.73 -38.98
N VAL A 681 -51.95 -24.43 -39.15
CA VAL A 681 -52.95 -23.50 -39.72
C VAL A 681 -53.33 -23.86 -41.15
N LEU A 682 -52.42 -24.44 -41.94
CA LEU A 682 -52.67 -24.90 -43.32
C LEU A 682 -53.43 -26.25 -43.36
N GLU A 683 -53.18 -27.14 -42.40
CA GLU A 683 -53.78 -28.48 -42.33
C GLU A 683 -55.13 -28.52 -41.60
N ARG A 684 -55.51 -27.46 -40.87
CA ARG A 684 -56.84 -27.32 -40.28
C ARG A 684 -57.92 -27.41 -41.37
N PRO A 685 -58.88 -28.36 -41.29
CA PRO A 685 -60.03 -28.41 -42.18
C PRO A 685 -60.99 -27.24 -41.89
N ALA A 686 -61.69 -26.73 -42.90
CA ALA A 686 -62.72 -25.70 -42.72
C ALA A 686 -63.88 -26.22 -41.85
N GLU A 687 -64.35 -25.41 -40.89
CA GLU A 687 -65.45 -25.73 -39.95
C GLU A 687 -66.83 -25.28 -40.42
#